data_AF-A0A560WH41-F1
#
_entry.id   AF-A0A560WH41-F1
#
_cell.length_a   1.000
_cell.length_b   1.000
_cell.length_c   1.000
_cell.angle_alpha   90.00
_cell.angle_beta   90.00
_cell.angle_gamma   90.00
#
_symmetry.space_group_name_H-M   'P 1'
#
loop_
_entity.id
_entity.type
_entity.pdbx_description
1 polymer ?
#
loop_
_entity_poly.entity_id
_entity_poly.type
_entity_poly.pdbx_seq_one_letter_code
_entity_poly.pdbx_strand_id
1 'polypeptide(L)'
;MSADPLVAYRALVHERPEGIDETVTLDGTREHATALTAAIERLGLDALQQRVRETRRFVADDGITYGAGRPADDGDRVRTDRPPQSAGPWQVDPLPLVIDNDEWTGLERGIKQRAHLLDAVLTDLNDEQRLVRDGTIPGQAIFGHAGWLPQAEGITLPGKHQLVLPATDLARDSEGTWRVYADRAQAPSGAGYAMANRRIIARVMPDLHRASDLSRLRGFFYGVQRAVRQVAPDPHDLPRVVILSPGTLSETAFDQAFQAMLLGFPLVESDDLVSSDGRIWMRTTSGQVPVDVIIRRVDADWCDQLEFRSESRLGLPGMVEAARTGKLSIVNPLSAGLLENPALVPYLPQICRRVLGEDMLLESPNTWWAGEPTHLSHILTHLAGLVIRPIDRVTADNTIRGWDLGPENRERLAAKIADEPWRWTAQDPLTMSTAPVVTDDGLDPRNLVLRTFAVADDEDYLVMPGGLGRLSVERDSANVSSGVGAPSKDVWVLAGDLPSVTREPDSLPELVPSPPVDHAVSLVAPAPRVASDLYWLGRYAERAESAARVLRVADDLVDDHAGRPGSTGHAAMVALLRAVTSITATGPGFVGEGSEDRVAAPLPHLRDLVLDPSTVGSVAYSSRRAVIAAQSLREQLSGDTWLVVSRLEDVLAHAQPEDDLQELLMEVIEAYLALSGIAVESTVRDPAWAFTEAGRRMERAQQTVRLLRHTLAVERSPLVEGAITEAALMAAESVITYRRRLAAGLGPLSAVESAVSLLLGDAINPRSVVFQLTRMAEALDVIGEDDVASEAHAIAEDVAGLEMRELMAEDRAGLYNTLDQLTTRLSQAHLDIEERYFVRKGTQRSVETTQWTDGAPW
;
A
#
# COMPACT_ATOMS: atom_id res chain seq x y z
N MET A 1 8.36 -42.12 11.84
CA MET A 1 7.10 -41.93 11.10
C MET A 1 6.41 -40.75 11.74
N SER A 2 6.45 -39.59 11.09
CA SER A 2 5.64 -38.45 11.53
C SER A 2 4.17 -38.88 11.52
N ALA A 3 3.40 -38.54 12.56
CA ALA A 3 1.97 -38.83 12.60
C ALA A 3 1.29 -38.12 11.43
N ASP A 4 0.32 -38.78 10.80
CA ASP A 4 -0.45 -38.17 9.71
C ASP A 4 -1.17 -36.92 10.24
N PRO A 5 -0.85 -35.71 9.71
CA PRO A 5 -1.42 -34.46 10.22
C PRO A 5 -2.94 -34.43 10.06
N LEU A 6 -3.51 -35.13 9.08
CA LEU A 6 -4.95 -35.17 8.87
C LEU A 6 -5.66 -36.05 9.92
N VAL A 7 -5.03 -37.14 10.38
CA VAL A 7 -5.57 -37.98 11.45
C VAL A 7 -5.63 -37.21 12.76
N ALA A 8 -4.54 -36.49 13.11
CA ALA A 8 -4.51 -35.63 14.28
C ALA A 8 -5.55 -34.50 14.18
N TYR A 9 -5.66 -33.85 13.01
CA TYR A 9 -6.66 -32.82 12.75
C TYR A 9 -8.09 -33.30 13.00
N ARG A 10 -8.45 -34.47 12.46
CA ARG A 10 -9.79 -35.06 12.64
C ARG A 10 -10.12 -35.30 14.10
N ALA A 11 -9.15 -35.74 14.91
CA ALA A 11 -9.36 -35.90 16.34
C ALA A 11 -9.69 -34.56 17.03
N LEU A 12 -9.02 -33.47 16.66
CA LEU A 12 -9.29 -32.13 17.18
C LEU A 12 -10.67 -31.59 16.75
N VAL A 13 -11.14 -31.95 15.54
CA VAL A 13 -12.48 -31.62 15.08
C VAL A 13 -13.54 -32.44 15.85
N HIS A 14 -13.26 -33.70 16.17
CA HIS A 14 -14.17 -34.55 16.97
C HIS A 14 -14.38 -34.04 18.40
N GLU A 15 -13.42 -33.30 18.96
CA GLU A 15 -13.59 -32.60 20.25
C GLU A 15 -14.64 -31.47 20.19
N ARG A 16 -15.08 -31.07 18.98
CA ARG A 16 -16.08 -30.01 18.74
C ARG A 16 -17.36 -30.58 18.10
N PRO A 17 -18.16 -31.36 18.84
CA PRO A 17 -19.30 -32.10 18.28
C PRO A 17 -20.43 -31.23 17.72
N GLU A 18 -20.48 -29.93 18.07
CA GLU A 18 -21.52 -29.00 17.63
C GLU A 18 -21.11 -28.13 16.42
N GLY A 19 -19.88 -28.29 15.89
CA GLY A 19 -19.35 -27.47 14.79
C GLY A 19 -19.17 -28.23 13.48
N ILE A 20 -19.33 -27.53 12.35
CA ILE A 20 -19.02 -28.06 11.02
C ILE A 20 -17.58 -27.72 10.64
N ASP A 21 -16.85 -28.68 10.08
CA ASP A 21 -15.58 -28.43 9.43
C ASP A 21 -15.73 -28.44 7.89
N GLU A 22 -15.05 -27.52 7.20
CA GLU A 22 -15.11 -27.35 5.75
C GLU A 22 -14.29 -28.39 4.97
N THR A 23 -13.38 -29.11 5.62
CA THR A 23 -12.50 -30.09 4.97
C THR A 23 -12.87 -31.53 5.33
N VAL A 24 -13.16 -31.79 6.61
CA VAL A 24 -13.43 -33.15 7.12
C VAL A 24 -14.85 -33.29 7.67
N THR A 25 -15.31 -34.53 7.76
CA THR A 25 -16.52 -34.94 8.47
C THR A 25 -16.14 -35.91 9.60
N LEU A 26 -17.12 -36.35 10.38
CA LEU A 26 -16.90 -37.41 11.38
C LEU A 26 -16.35 -38.69 10.71
N ASP A 27 -16.90 -39.03 9.54
CA ASP A 27 -16.64 -40.31 8.85
C ASP A 27 -15.47 -40.28 7.86
N GLY A 28 -15.04 -39.11 7.39
CA GLY A 28 -13.96 -39.00 6.41
C GLY A 28 -13.71 -37.59 5.92
N THR A 29 -13.33 -37.45 4.66
CA THR A 29 -13.13 -36.16 3.98
C THR A 29 -14.40 -35.77 3.22
N ARG A 30 -14.68 -34.46 3.09
CA ARG A 30 -15.74 -33.97 2.20
C ARG A 30 -15.36 -34.16 0.73
N GLU A 31 -16.33 -34.50 -0.12
CA GLU A 31 -16.06 -34.83 -1.53
C GLU A 31 -15.22 -33.76 -2.24
N HIS A 32 -15.66 -32.49 -2.19
CA HIS A 32 -14.96 -31.34 -2.78
C HIS A 32 -13.56 -31.10 -2.21
N ALA A 33 -13.26 -31.57 -0.99
CA ALA A 33 -11.98 -31.41 -0.33
C ALA A 33 -11.01 -32.58 -0.58
N THR A 34 -11.39 -33.58 -1.36
CA THR A 34 -10.62 -34.83 -1.52
C THR A 34 -9.25 -34.60 -2.15
N ALA A 35 -9.14 -33.74 -3.16
CA ALA A 35 -7.86 -33.38 -3.77
C ALA A 35 -6.94 -32.66 -2.76
N LEU A 36 -7.52 -31.80 -1.91
CA LEU A 36 -6.80 -31.08 -0.86
C LEU A 36 -6.29 -32.05 0.21
N THR A 37 -7.12 -32.95 0.74
CA THR A 37 -6.67 -33.88 1.78
C THR A 37 -5.64 -34.87 1.26
N ALA A 38 -5.78 -35.35 0.02
CA ALA A 38 -4.76 -36.19 -0.61
C ALA A 38 -3.42 -35.45 -0.77
N ALA A 39 -3.45 -34.14 -0.99
CA ALA A 39 -2.23 -33.32 -1.00
C ALA A 39 -1.64 -33.14 0.41
N ILE A 40 -2.48 -32.93 1.44
CA ILE A 40 -2.05 -32.85 2.85
C ILE A 40 -1.37 -34.14 3.29
N GLU A 41 -1.99 -35.30 3.04
CA GLU A 41 -1.46 -36.63 3.38
C GLU A 41 -0.12 -36.89 2.66
N ARG A 42 -0.03 -36.56 1.37
CA ARG A 42 1.19 -36.76 0.57
C ARG A 42 2.35 -35.87 1.02
N LEU A 43 2.07 -34.63 1.42
CA LEU A 43 3.09 -33.68 1.86
C LEU A 43 3.59 -33.99 3.28
N GLY A 44 2.68 -34.32 4.19
CA GLY A 44 2.99 -34.42 5.63
C GLY A 44 3.30 -33.05 6.26
N LEU A 45 3.47 -33.03 7.59
CA LEU A 45 3.58 -31.78 8.35
C LEU A 45 4.82 -30.95 7.97
N ASP A 46 5.99 -31.56 7.85
CA ASP A 46 7.26 -30.85 7.56
C ASP A 46 7.20 -30.09 6.24
N ALA A 47 6.62 -30.71 5.20
CA ALA A 47 6.47 -30.07 3.90
C ALA A 47 5.38 -28.98 3.92
N LEU A 48 4.29 -29.16 4.70
CA LEU A 48 3.29 -28.11 4.89
C LEU A 48 3.87 -26.89 5.61
N GLN A 49 4.70 -27.09 6.62
CA GLN A 49 5.42 -26.00 7.29
C GLN A 49 6.41 -25.31 6.34
N GLN A 50 7.02 -26.07 5.42
CA GLN A 50 7.81 -25.47 4.34
C GLN A 50 6.94 -24.61 3.42
N ARG A 51 5.70 -25.03 3.10
CA ARG A 51 4.76 -24.19 2.33
C ARG A 51 4.35 -22.92 3.08
N VAL A 52 4.21 -22.95 4.40
CA VAL A 52 3.99 -21.74 5.22
C VAL A 52 5.17 -20.78 5.08
N ARG A 53 6.42 -21.28 5.17
CA ARG A 53 7.63 -20.45 4.98
C ARG A 53 7.71 -19.85 3.58
N GLU A 54 7.42 -20.65 2.55
CA GLU A 54 7.36 -20.16 1.16
C GLU A 54 6.28 -19.10 0.95
N THR A 55 5.11 -19.29 1.57
CA THR A 55 4.02 -18.31 1.54
C THR A 55 4.44 -16.99 2.17
N ARG A 56 5.03 -17.02 3.38
CA ARG A 56 5.57 -15.83 4.06
C ARG A 56 6.62 -15.12 3.21
N ARG A 57 7.50 -15.89 2.55
CA ARG A 57 8.49 -15.34 1.62
C ARG A 57 7.84 -14.64 0.44
N PHE A 58 6.84 -15.23 -0.22
CA PHE A 58 6.16 -14.57 -1.33
C PHE A 58 5.37 -13.33 -0.91
N VAL A 59 4.77 -13.34 0.29
CA VAL A 59 4.14 -12.16 0.89
C VAL A 59 5.17 -11.05 1.08
N ALA A 60 6.36 -11.36 1.61
CA ALA A 60 7.44 -10.39 1.80
C ALA A 60 8.00 -9.88 0.46
N ASP A 61 8.35 -10.80 -0.45
CA ASP A 61 8.83 -10.51 -1.81
C ASP A 61 7.86 -9.61 -2.58
N ASP A 62 6.55 -9.84 -2.46
CA ASP A 62 5.51 -8.99 -3.07
C ASP A 62 5.20 -7.75 -2.20
N GLY A 63 5.70 -7.62 -0.98
CA GLY A 63 5.46 -6.47 -0.08
C GLY A 63 4.00 -6.34 0.38
N ILE A 64 3.33 -7.47 0.65
CA ILE A 64 1.91 -7.49 1.03
C ILE A 64 1.76 -7.24 2.54
N THR A 65 1.14 -6.12 2.90
CA THR A 65 0.97 -5.68 4.29
C THR A 65 -0.50 -5.42 4.63
N TYR A 66 -0.81 -5.41 5.93
CA TYR A 66 -2.08 -4.94 6.49
C TYR A 66 -1.83 -4.25 7.84
N GLY A 67 -2.67 -3.27 8.16
CA GLY A 67 -2.59 -2.49 9.40
C GLY A 67 -2.07 -1.07 9.15
N ALA A 68 -2.33 -0.16 10.09
CA ALA A 68 -2.03 1.24 9.89
C ALA A 68 -0.51 1.48 9.95
N GLY A 69 0.00 2.23 8.97
CA GLY A 69 1.37 2.72 9.01
C GLY A 69 1.56 3.67 10.20
N ARG A 70 2.73 3.65 10.84
CA ARG A 70 3.07 4.63 11.87
C ARG A 70 3.74 5.84 11.19
N PRO A 71 3.33 7.09 11.44
CA PRO A 71 4.03 8.26 10.93
C PRO A 71 5.51 8.20 11.36
N ALA A 72 6.42 8.49 10.45
CA ALA A 72 7.86 8.44 10.71
C ALA A 72 8.36 9.54 11.68
N ASP A 73 7.56 10.58 11.93
CA ASP A 73 7.98 11.84 12.58
C ASP A 73 7.26 12.20 13.89
N ASP A 74 6.38 11.36 14.43
CA ASP A 74 5.71 11.69 15.70
C ASP A 74 6.58 11.33 16.91
N GLY A 75 7.60 12.14 17.11
CA GLY A 75 8.17 12.42 18.42
C GLY A 75 7.12 13.14 19.27
N ASP A 76 6.32 12.35 19.98
CA ASP A 76 5.42 12.77 21.06
C ASP A 76 4.04 13.36 20.62
N ARG A 77 2.97 12.89 21.30
CA ARG A 77 1.59 13.47 21.39
C ARG A 77 0.45 12.94 20.50
N VAL A 78 0.13 11.65 20.57
CA VAL A 78 -1.28 11.23 20.81
C VAL A 78 -1.30 10.01 21.73
N ARG A 79 -1.68 10.19 23.00
CA ARG A 79 -2.06 9.09 23.89
C ARG A 79 -3.47 8.65 23.53
N THR A 80 -3.60 7.70 22.60
CA THR A 80 -4.72 6.77 22.61
C THR A 80 -4.38 5.63 23.57
N ASP A 81 -5.34 5.16 24.39
CA ASP A 81 -5.14 4.11 25.41
C ASP A 81 -4.80 2.72 24.84
N ARG A 82 -4.62 2.62 23.51
CA ARG A 82 -4.01 1.49 22.80
C ARG A 82 -2.99 2.03 21.79
N PRO A 83 -1.76 1.49 21.72
CA PRO A 83 -0.86 1.81 20.62
C PRO A 83 -1.54 1.39 19.29
N PRO A 84 -1.48 2.21 18.23
CA PRO A 84 -1.92 1.78 16.90
C PRO A 84 -1.18 0.49 16.53
N GLN A 85 -1.92 -0.52 16.06
CA GLN A 85 -1.30 -1.75 15.54
C GLN A 85 -0.40 -1.34 14.37
N SER A 86 0.90 -1.53 14.51
CA SER A 86 1.85 -1.30 13.42
C SER A 86 1.50 -2.19 12.24
N ALA A 87 1.53 -1.62 11.03
CA ALA A 87 1.45 -2.39 9.79
C ALA A 87 2.37 -3.62 9.88
N GLY A 88 1.83 -4.79 9.54
CA GLY A 88 2.54 -6.06 9.57
C GLY A 88 2.36 -6.84 8.26
N PRO A 89 3.18 -7.88 8.04
CA PRO A 89 3.04 -8.73 6.88
C PRO A 89 1.70 -9.45 6.89
N TRP A 90 1.08 -9.52 5.71
CA TRP A 90 -0.19 -10.23 5.54
C TRP A 90 0.00 -11.73 5.77
N GLN A 91 -0.85 -12.34 6.60
CA GLN A 91 -0.76 -13.76 6.90
C GLN A 91 -1.64 -14.55 5.94
N VAL A 92 -1.03 -15.46 5.18
CA VAL A 92 -1.72 -16.37 4.26
C VAL A 92 -1.40 -17.80 4.65
N ASP A 93 -2.44 -18.59 4.86
CA ASP A 93 -2.31 -20.03 5.08
C ASP A 93 -2.23 -20.76 3.72
N PRO A 94 -1.33 -21.74 3.56
CA PRO A 94 -1.11 -22.41 2.27
C PRO A 94 -2.26 -23.34 1.83
N LEU A 95 -3.20 -23.69 2.72
CA LEU A 95 -4.32 -24.57 2.42
C LEU A 95 -5.55 -23.75 1.98
N PRO A 96 -6.02 -23.89 0.73
CA PRO A 96 -7.21 -23.17 0.27
C PRO A 96 -8.49 -23.68 0.95
N LEU A 97 -9.51 -22.82 1.02
CA LEU A 97 -10.89 -23.24 1.23
C LEU A 97 -11.45 -23.69 -0.13
N VAL A 98 -11.91 -24.93 -0.25
CA VAL A 98 -12.52 -25.44 -1.49
C VAL A 98 -14.04 -25.45 -1.35
N ILE A 99 -14.74 -24.94 -2.36
CA ILE A 99 -16.21 -24.90 -2.47
C ILE A 99 -16.60 -25.54 -3.80
N ASP A 100 -17.57 -26.44 -3.75
CA ASP A 100 -18.11 -27.11 -4.94
C ASP A 100 -18.88 -26.14 -5.84
N ASN A 101 -18.97 -26.46 -7.13
CA ASN A 101 -19.67 -25.62 -8.11
C ASN A 101 -21.17 -25.49 -7.82
N ASP A 102 -21.86 -26.57 -7.44
CA ASP A 102 -23.30 -26.56 -7.18
C ASP A 102 -23.61 -25.73 -5.93
N GLU A 103 -22.79 -25.89 -4.89
CA GLU A 103 -22.89 -25.09 -3.68
C GLU A 103 -22.66 -23.60 -3.98
N TRP A 104 -21.60 -23.29 -4.73
CA TRP A 104 -21.28 -21.92 -5.12
C TRP A 104 -22.40 -21.29 -5.95
N THR A 105 -23.00 -22.03 -6.87
CA THR A 105 -24.12 -21.53 -7.70
C THR A 105 -25.32 -21.14 -6.84
N GLY A 106 -25.63 -21.93 -5.81
CA GLY A 106 -26.66 -21.59 -4.83
C GLY A 106 -26.31 -20.33 -4.03
N LEU A 107 -25.06 -20.22 -3.59
CA LEU A 107 -24.55 -19.07 -2.85
C LEU A 107 -24.52 -17.79 -3.68
N GLU A 108 -24.06 -17.86 -4.93
CA GLU A 108 -24.03 -16.76 -5.90
C GLU A 108 -25.42 -16.17 -6.09
N ARG A 109 -26.44 -17.02 -6.30
CA ARG A 109 -27.83 -16.57 -6.43
C ARG A 109 -28.30 -15.80 -5.18
N GLY A 110 -27.94 -16.30 -4.00
CA GLY A 110 -28.24 -15.63 -2.73
C GLY A 110 -27.53 -14.28 -2.56
N ILE A 111 -26.25 -14.22 -2.94
CA ILE A 111 -25.45 -12.99 -2.90
C ILE A 111 -26.02 -11.94 -3.85
N LYS A 112 -26.41 -12.33 -5.06
CA LYS A 112 -27.07 -11.44 -6.03
C LYS A 112 -28.39 -10.91 -5.48
N GLN A 113 -29.27 -11.77 -4.95
CA GLN A 113 -30.54 -11.34 -4.33
C GLN A 113 -30.28 -10.34 -3.21
N ARG A 114 -29.27 -10.60 -2.37
CA ARG A 114 -28.92 -9.70 -1.27
C ARG A 114 -28.38 -8.35 -1.77
N ALA A 115 -27.57 -8.34 -2.82
CA ALA A 115 -27.12 -7.11 -3.46
C ALA A 115 -28.29 -6.29 -4.03
N HIS A 116 -29.21 -6.92 -4.77
CA HIS A 116 -30.44 -6.30 -5.28
C HIS A 116 -31.31 -5.73 -4.14
N LEU A 117 -31.45 -6.46 -3.04
CA LEU A 117 -32.21 -6.01 -1.88
C LEU A 117 -31.59 -4.76 -1.26
N LEU A 118 -30.28 -4.77 -1.02
CA LEU A 118 -29.57 -3.62 -0.43
C LEU A 118 -29.56 -2.42 -1.37
N ASP A 119 -29.42 -2.64 -2.67
CA ASP A 119 -29.51 -1.61 -3.70
C ASP A 119 -30.88 -0.93 -3.72
N ALA A 120 -31.96 -1.73 -3.65
CA ALA A 120 -33.31 -1.20 -3.59
C ALA A 120 -33.60 -0.44 -2.28
N VAL A 121 -33.06 -0.91 -1.15
CA VAL A 121 -33.13 -0.19 0.14
C VAL A 121 -32.37 1.13 0.06
N LEU A 122 -31.15 1.15 -0.49
CA LEU A 122 -30.37 2.36 -0.67
C LEU A 122 -31.10 3.37 -1.56
N THR A 123 -31.63 2.89 -2.68
CA THR A 123 -32.37 3.70 -3.65
C THR A 123 -33.61 4.33 -3.02
N ASP A 124 -34.41 3.56 -2.29
CA ASP A 124 -35.59 4.10 -1.59
C ASP A 124 -35.21 5.12 -0.53
N LEU A 125 -34.23 4.80 0.34
CA LEU A 125 -33.83 5.69 1.44
C LEU A 125 -33.20 7.00 0.96
N ASN A 126 -32.56 7.00 -0.21
CA ASN A 126 -31.92 8.17 -0.80
C ASN A 126 -32.88 9.06 -1.62
N ASP A 127 -34.11 8.60 -1.88
CA ASP A 127 -35.12 9.29 -2.67
C ASP A 127 -36.48 9.33 -1.94
N GLU A 128 -37.45 8.50 -2.33
CA GLU A 128 -38.84 8.63 -1.88
C GLU A 128 -39.09 8.21 -0.42
N GLN A 129 -38.17 7.45 0.17
CA GLN A 129 -38.21 6.95 1.55
C GLN A 129 -39.53 6.22 1.89
N ARG A 130 -40.07 5.43 0.94
CA ARG A 130 -41.35 4.74 1.10
C ARG A 130 -41.29 3.75 2.26
N LEU A 131 -40.18 3.02 2.41
CA LEU A 131 -39.98 2.03 3.47
C LEU A 131 -40.09 2.63 4.87
N VAL A 132 -39.71 3.91 5.03
CA VAL A 132 -39.87 4.64 6.29
C VAL A 132 -41.28 5.21 6.42
N ARG A 133 -41.80 5.82 5.35
CA ARG A 133 -43.11 6.51 5.35
C ARG A 133 -44.28 5.57 5.62
N ASP A 134 -44.20 4.33 5.18
CA ASP A 134 -45.23 3.32 5.39
C ASP A 134 -45.03 2.47 6.67
N GLY A 135 -43.95 2.75 7.42
CA GLY A 135 -43.64 2.08 8.68
C GLY A 135 -42.99 0.69 8.55
N THR A 136 -42.54 0.29 7.35
CA THR A 136 -41.77 -0.96 7.18
C THR A 136 -40.46 -0.91 7.95
N ILE A 137 -39.76 0.23 7.90
CA ILE A 137 -38.57 0.54 8.68
C ILE A 137 -38.89 1.68 9.64
N PRO A 138 -38.63 1.53 10.96
CA PRO A 138 -38.78 2.64 11.89
C PRO A 138 -37.80 3.77 11.55
N GLY A 139 -38.31 5.00 11.41
CA GLY A 139 -37.47 6.16 11.05
C GLY A 139 -36.30 6.40 12.02
N GLN A 140 -36.45 6.07 13.31
CA GLN A 140 -35.37 6.16 14.30
C GLN A 140 -34.20 5.24 14.00
N ALA A 141 -34.43 4.07 13.37
CA ALA A 141 -33.36 3.16 12.96
C ALA A 141 -32.51 3.75 11.84
N ILE A 142 -33.07 4.64 11.02
CA ILE A 142 -32.40 5.30 9.91
C ILE A 142 -31.79 6.64 10.35
N PHE A 143 -32.63 7.59 10.76
CA PHE A 143 -32.22 8.98 11.01
C PHE A 143 -31.39 9.14 12.29
N GLY A 144 -31.38 8.14 13.17
CA GLY A 144 -30.54 8.11 14.37
C GLY A 144 -29.16 7.50 14.15
N HIS A 145 -28.86 6.97 12.96
CA HIS A 145 -27.58 6.31 12.64
C HIS A 145 -26.59 7.30 12.01
N ALA A 146 -25.31 7.23 12.39
CA ALA A 146 -24.27 8.14 11.89
C ALA A 146 -24.02 8.04 10.38
N GLY A 147 -24.40 6.92 9.75
CA GLY A 147 -24.34 6.74 8.30
C GLY A 147 -25.48 7.40 7.52
N TRP A 148 -26.50 7.96 8.19
CA TRP A 148 -27.49 8.80 7.51
C TRP A 148 -26.92 10.19 7.26
N LEU A 149 -26.71 10.52 5.98
CA LEU A 149 -26.13 11.78 5.54
C LEU A 149 -27.17 12.57 4.74
N PRO A 150 -27.92 13.49 5.36
CA PRO A 150 -28.94 14.27 4.65
C PRO A 150 -28.35 15.11 3.50
N GLN A 151 -27.08 15.51 3.61
CA GLN A 151 -26.34 16.21 2.55
C GLN A 151 -26.08 15.33 1.31
N ALA A 152 -26.29 14.02 1.39
CA ALA A 152 -26.19 13.10 0.25
C ALA A 152 -27.56 12.76 -0.38
N GLU A 153 -28.68 13.20 0.23
CA GLU A 153 -30.03 12.91 -0.25
C GLU A 153 -30.24 13.46 -1.68
N GLY A 154 -30.84 12.62 -2.53
CA GLY A 154 -31.10 12.89 -3.95
C GLY A 154 -29.88 12.81 -4.86
N ILE A 155 -28.68 12.47 -4.35
CA ILE A 155 -27.51 12.23 -5.20
C ILE A 155 -27.58 10.80 -5.72
N THR A 156 -27.74 10.64 -7.04
CA THR A 156 -27.88 9.33 -7.70
C THR A 156 -26.81 9.11 -8.74
N LEU A 157 -26.41 7.85 -8.92
CA LEU A 157 -25.57 7.42 -10.03
C LEU A 157 -26.39 7.23 -11.31
N PRO A 158 -25.82 7.52 -12.49
CA PRO A 158 -26.37 7.08 -13.77
C PRO A 158 -26.51 5.55 -13.80
N GLY A 159 -27.60 5.06 -14.39
CA GLY A 159 -27.88 3.62 -14.48
C GLY A 159 -28.95 3.14 -13.50
N LYS A 160 -29.14 1.82 -13.44
CA LYS A 160 -30.19 1.21 -12.61
C LYS A 160 -29.75 0.98 -11.17
N HIS A 161 -28.52 0.54 -10.99
CA HIS A 161 -27.96 0.22 -9.69
C HIS A 161 -27.28 1.43 -9.06
N GLN A 162 -27.64 1.72 -7.80
CA GLN A 162 -27.01 2.76 -6.99
C GLN A 162 -25.87 2.16 -6.14
N LEU A 163 -25.99 0.90 -5.71
CA LEU A 163 -24.96 0.17 -4.98
C LEU A 163 -24.07 -0.61 -5.95
N VAL A 164 -22.89 -0.07 -6.26
CA VAL A 164 -22.05 -0.62 -7.35
C VAL A 164 -21.16 -1.77 -6.89
N LEU A 165 -20.48 -1.65 -5.76
CA LEU A 165 -19.49 -2.61 -5.27
C LEU A 165 -19.84 -3.10 -3.85
N PRO A 166 -20.90 -3.89 -3.65
CA PRO A 166 -21.18 -4.50 -2.35
C PRO A 166 -20.28 -5.72 -2.07
N ALA A 167 -20.07 -6.00 -0.80
CA ALA A 167 -19.48 -7.25 -0.33
C ALA A 167 -20.26 -7.81 0.86
N THR A 168 -20.22 -9.13 1.01
CA THR A 168 -20.99 -9.84 2.03
C THR A 168 -20.09 -10.81 2.78
N ASP A 169 -20.01 -10.64 4.10
CA ASP A 169 -19.32 -11.54 5.02
C ASP A 169 -20.27 -12.68 5.38
N LEU A 170 -19.89 -13.92 5.08
CA LEU A 170 -20.67 -15.14 5.27
C LEU A 170 -19.98 -16.06 6.27
N ALA A 171 -20.77 -16.76 7.07
CA ALA A 171 -20.29 -17.87 7.89
C ALA A 171 -21.28 -19.03 7.82
N ARG A 172 -20.78 -20.25 7.80
CA ARG A 172 -21.62 -21.44 7.83
C ARG A 172 -21.93 -21.80 9.28
N ASP A 173 -23.20 -21.98 9.59
CA ASP A 173 -23.66 -22.35 10.94
C ASP A 173 -23.47 -23.86 11.22
N SER A 174 -23.82 -24.28 12.44
CA SER A 174 -23.76 -25.69 12.87
C SER A 174 -24.71 -26.63 12.10
N GLU A 175 -25.70 -26.08 11.40
CA GLU A 175 -26.64 -26.85 10.57
C GLU A 175 -26.13 -27.00 9.12
N GLY A 176 -25.05 -26.29 8.77
CA GLY A 176 -24.45 -26.32 7.44
C GLY A 176 -24.96 -25.23 6.51
N THR A 177 -25.78 -24.32 7.04
CA THR A 177 -26.41 -23.24 6.27
C THR A 177 -25.51 -22.02 6.28
N TRP A 178 -25.33 -21.39 5.11
CA TRP A 178 -24.64 -20.11 5.02
C TRP A 178 -25.52 -19.00 5.57
N ARG A 179 -25.00 -18.27 6.56
CA ARG A 179 -25.64 -17.11 7.19
C ARG A 179 -24.82 -15.86 6.90
N VAL A 180 -25.51 -14.73 6.70
CA VAL A 180 -24.83 -13.45 6.51
C VAL A 180 -24.43 -12.88 7.87
N TYR A 181 -23.12 -12.80 8.06
CA TYR A 181 -22.48 -12.26 9.26
C TYR A 181 -22.43 -10.73 9.24
N ALA A 182 -22.14 -10.12 8.09
CA ALA A 182 -22.17 -8.67 7.90
C ALA A 182 -22.26 -8.27 6.42
N ASP A 183 -22.96 -7.17 6.14
CA ASP A 183 -22.91 -6.51 4.84
C ASP A 183 -21.84 -5.41 4.84
N ARG A 184 -21.17 -5.20 3.70
CA ARG A 184 -20.14 -4.19 3.49
C ARG A 184 -20.46 -3.40 2.22
N ALA A 185 -20.93 -2.17 2.39
CA ALA A 185 -21.49 -1.35 1.32
C ALA A 185 -20.78 0.00 1.18
N GLN A 186 -20.08 0.49 2.21
CA GLN A 186 -19.40 1.78 2.16
C GLN A 186 -18.17 1.77 1.23
N ALA A 187 -17.13 1.07 1.65
CA ALA A 187 -15.85 0.96 0.94
C ALA A 187 -15.21 -0.42 1.19
N PRO A 188 -15.87 -1.51 0.75
CA PRO A 188 -15.43 -2.87 1.11
C PRO A 188 -14.02 -3.16 0.61
N SER A 189 -13.15 -3.65 1.50
CA SER A 189 -11.78 -4.08 1.18
C SER A 189 -11.67 -5.60 1.09
N GLY A 190 -10.63 -6.07 0.38
CA GLY A 190 -10.25 -7.49 0.37
C GLY A 190 -10.22 -8.15 -1.00
N ALA A 191 -10.78 -7.52 -2.03
CA ALA A 191 -10.78 -8.09 -3.39
C ALA A 191 -9.35 -8.20 -3.95
N GLY A 192 -8.49 -7.23 -3.65
CA GLY A 192 -7.07 -7.25 -4.00
C GLY A 192 -6.33 -8.34 -3.23
N TYR A 193 -6.57 -8.48 -1.92
CA TYR A 193 -6.01 -9.59 -1.12
C TYR A 193 -6.47 -10.96 -1.62
N ALA A 194 -7.73 -11.14 -2.03
CA ALA A 194 -8.23 -12.40 -2.58
C ALA A 194 -7.46 -12.81 -3.84
N MET A 195 -7.25 -11.87 -4.77
CA MET A 195 -6.46 -12.12 -5.98
C MET A 195 -4.97 -12.35 -5.66
N ALA A 196 -4.39 -11.61 -4.70
CA ALA A 196 -3.01 -11.82 -4.27
C ALA A 196 -2.81 -13.20 -3.63
N ASN A 197 -3.73 -13.63 -2.75
CA ASN A 197 -3.75 -14.97 -2.17
C ASN A 197 -3.77 -16.03 -3.27
N ARG A 198 -4.64 -15.90 -4.28
CA ARG A 198 -4.68 -16.84 -5.42
C ARG A 198 -3.36 -16.95 -6.16
N ARG A 199 -2.69 -15.81 -6.42
CA ARG A 199 -1.37 -15.79 -7.09
C ARG A 199 -0.30 -16.47 -6.25
N ILE A 200 -0.29 -16.26 -4.93
CA ILE A 200 0.68 -16.88 -4.03
C ILE A 200 0.44 -18.39 -3.92
N ILE A 201 -0.79 -18.81 -3.65
CA ILE A 201 -1.11 -20.24 -3.48
C ILE A 201 -0.87 -21.03 -4.78
N ALA A 202 -1.12 -20.44 -5.94
CA ALA A 202 -0.78 -21.07 -7.23
C ALA A 202 0.74 -21.35 -7.38
N ARG A 203 1.61 -20.55 -6.76
CA ARG A 203 3.07 -20.74 -6.76
C ARG A 203 3.54 -21.70 -5.66
N VAL A 204 2.90 -21.65 -4.49
CA VAL A 204 3.25 -22.47 -3.31
C VAL A 204 2.76 -23.91 -3.45
N MET A 205 1.56 -24.10 -4.02
CA MET A 205 0.89 -25.39 -4.18
C MET A 205 0.59 -25.70 -5.67
N PRO A 206 1.61 -25.72 -6.56
CA PRO A 206 1.40 -25.78 -8.01
C PRO A 206 0.79 -27.12 -8.48
N ASP A 207 1.08 -28.23 -7.81
CA ASP A 207 0.51 -29.52 -8.17
C ASP A 207 -0.98 -29.61 -7.83
N LEU A 208 -1.36 -29.10 -6.65
CA LEU A 208 -2.75 -29.04 -6.23
C LEU A 208 -3.55 -28.07 -7.11
N HIS A 209 -2.98 -26.91 -7.44
CA HIS A 209 -3.60 -25.93 -8.32
C HIS A 209 -3.79 -26.47 -9.75
N ARG A 210 -2.81 -27.20 -10.31
CA ARG A 210 -2.93 -27.80 -11.66
C ARG A 210 -3.89 -28.98 -11.71
N ALA A 211 -4.07 -29.69 -10.59
CA ALA A 211 -4.99 -30.82 -10.49
C ALA A 211 -6.44 -30.41 -10.21
N SER A 212 -6.67 -29.15 -9.86
CA SER A 212 -8.01 -28.62 -9.55
C SER A 212 -8.48 -27.74 -10.71
N ASP A 213 -9.69 -27.96 -11.21
CA ASP A 213 -10.29 -27.07 -12.20
C ASP A 213 -10.95 -25.89 -11.49
N LEU A 214 -10.35 -24.70 -11.59
CA LEU A 214 -10.69 -23.54 -10.77
C LEU A 214 -11.33 -22.43 -11.58
N SER A 215 -12.39 -21.84 -11.03
CA SER A 215 -12.96 -20.60 -11.55
C SER A 215 -11.97 -19.43 -11.45
N ARG A 216 -11.97 -18.57 -12.48
CA ARG A 216 -11.04 -17.44 -12.61
C ARG A 216 -11.57 -16.18 -11.94
N LEU A 217 -10.78 -15.60 -11.04
CA LEU A 217 -11.14 -14.36 -10.35
C LEU A 217 -11.04 -13.10 -11.24
N ARG A 218 -10.28 -13.15 -12.35
CA ARG A 218 -9.99 -11.97 -13.18
C ARG A 218 -11.24 -11.37 -13.84
N GLY A 219 -12.25 -12.20 -14.14
CA GLY A 219 -13.52 -11.75 -14.72
C GLY A 219 -14.23 -10.69 -13.86
N PHE A 220 -14.14 -10.81 -12.53
CA PHE A 220 -14.72 -9.83 -11.61
C PHE A 220 -14.15 -8.41 -11.83
N PHE A 221 -12.83 -8.28 -11.99
CA PHE A 221 -12.18 -6.97 -12.17
C PHE A 221 -12.53 -6.32 -13.51
N TYR A 222 -12.79 -7.12 -14.55
CA TYR A 222 -13.37 -6.60 -15.81
C TYR A 222 -14.81 -6.10 -15.59
N GLY A 223 -15.58 -6.80 -14.76
CA GLY A 223 -16.89 -6.33 -14.29
C GLY A 223 -16.81 -4.97 -13.58
N VAL A 224 -15.82 -4.78 -12.69
CA VAL A 224 -15.55 -3.49 -12.03
C VAL A 224 -15.23 -2.39 -13.04
N GLN A 225 -14.35 -2.63 -14.01
CA GLN A 225 -14.05 -1.65 -15.06
C GLN A 225 -15.29 -1.27 -15.87
N ARG A 226 -16.16 -2.22 -16.18
CA ARG A 226 -17.42 -1.97 -16.90
C ARG A 226 -18.40 -1.17 -16.05
N ALA A 227 -18.65 -1.59 -14.81
CA ALA A 227 -19.60 -0.93 -13.91
C ALA A 227 -19.24 0.54 -13.67
N VAL A 228 -17.96 0.81 -13.45
CA VAL A 228 -17.46 2.17 -13.21
C VAL A 228 -17.59 3.06 -14.47
N ARG A 229 -17.49 2.48 -15.66
CA ARG A 229 -17.77 3.20 -16.92
C ARG A 229 -19.26 3.49 -17.10
N GLN A 230 -20.14 2.57 -16.71
CA GLN A 230 -21.59 2.71 -16.85
C GLN A 230 -22.17 3.82 -15.97
N VAL A 231 -21.56 4.08 -14.81
CA VAL A 231 -21.97 5.15 -13.90
C VAL A 231 -21.34 6.50 -14.25
N ALA A 232 -20.63 6.64 -15.37
CA ALA A 232 -20.05 7.92 -15.78
C ALA A 232 -21.15 8.96 -16.08
N PRO A 233 -21.00 10.23 -15.66
CA PRO A 233 -22.00 11.26 -15.92
C PRO A 233 -22.25 11.57 -17.40
N ASP A 234 -21.23 11.48 -18.25
CA ASP A 234 -21.34 11.62 -19.71
C ASP A 234 -20.99 10.30 -20.40
N PRO A 235 -21.95 9.65 -21.12
CA PRO A 235 -21.70 8.38 -21.77
C PRO A 235 -20.96 8.48 -23.11
N HIS A 236 -20.68 9.68 -23.63
CA HIS A 236 -20.13 9.87 -24.99
C HIS A 236 -18.59 9.84 -25.05
N ASP A 237 -17.92 10.06 -23.92
CA ASP A 237 -16.46 10.06 -23.80
C ASP A 237 -15.97 8.88 -22.92
N LEU A 238 -14.71 8.49 -23.09
CA LEU A 238 -14.07 7.56 -22.15
C LEU A 238 -13.93 8.26 -20.79
N PRO A 239 -14.58 7.75 -19.71
CA PRO A 239 -14.59 8.44 -18.44
C PRO A 239 -13.23 8.37 -17.76
N ARG A 240 -12.85 9.48 -17.15
CA ARG A 240 -11.64 9.58 -16.34
C ARG A 240 -11.96 9.15 -14.92
N VAL A 241 -11.49 7.96 -14.59
CA VAL A 241 -11.73 7.29 -13.32
C VAL A 241 -10.48 7.40 -12.44
N VAL A 242 -10.67 7.68 -11.15
CA VAL A 242 -9.60 7.62 -10.14
C VAL A 242 -10.05 6.83 -8.90
N ILE A 243 -9.09 6.27 -8.15
CA ILE A 243 -9.34 5.64 -6.85
C ILE A 243 -8.88 6.60 -5.75
N LEU A 244 -9.81 7.14 -4.96
CA LEU A 244 -9.48 8.04 -3.85
C LEU A 244 -9.06 7.24 -2.62
N SER A 245 -7.79 7.36 -2.24
CA SER A 245 -7.16 6.70 -1.09
C SER A 245 -7.00 7.64 0.10
N PRO A 246 -7.14 7.15 1.35
CA PRO A 246 -6.67 7.85 2.54
C PRO A 246 -5.13 7.90 2.69
N GLY A 247 -4.37 7.29 1.78
CA GLY A 247 -2.92 7.29 1.73
C GLY A 247 -2.26 6.02 2.30
N THR A 248 -0.93 6.01 2.31
CA THR A 248 -0.10 4.83 2.65
C THR A 248 -0.21 4.35 4.09
N LEU A 249 -0.69 5.21 5.01
CA LEU A 249 -0.91 4.86 6.41
C LEU A 249 -2.23 4.08 6.63
N SER A 250 -3.03 3.90 5.60
CA SER A 250 -4.26 3.11 5.63
C SER A 250 -4.00 1.64 5.94
N GLU A 251 -4.86 1.03 6.76
CA GLU A 251 -4.80 -0.41 7.04
C GLU A 251 -4.93 -1.30 5.79
N THR A 252 -5.53 -0.76 4.73
CA THR A 252 -5.80 -1.46 3.47
C THR A 252 -5.03 -0.84 2.29
N ALA A 253 -3.96 -0.07 2.54
CA ALA A 253 -3.20 0.61 1.49
C ALA A 253 -2.77 -0.35 0.35
N PHE A 254 -2.30 -1.56 0.70
CA PHE A 254 -1.96 -2.60 -0.26
C PHE A 254 -3.15 -2.97 -1.17
N ASP A 255 -4.32 -3.24 -0.58
CA ASP A 255 -5.52 -3.65 -1.32
C ASP A 255 -5.94 -2.58 -2.34
N GLN A 256 -5.79 -1.31 -1.96
CA GLN A 256 -6.14 -0.16 -2.79
C GLN A 256 -5.17 0.00 -3.96
N ALA A 257 -3.85 -0.01 -3.70
CA ALA A 257 -2.83 0.09 -4.74
C ALA A 257 -2.85 -1.11 -5.70
N PHE A 258 -3.10 -2.31 -5.17
CA PHE A 258 -3.20 -3.52 -5.98
C PHE A 258 -4.44 -3.49 -6.89
N GLN A 259 -5.57 -2.99 -6.39
CA GLN A 259 -6.75 -2.77 -7.23
C GLN A 259 -6.52 -1.68 -8.29
N ALA A 260 -5.86 -0.57 -7.94
CA ALA A 260 -5.48 0.49 -8.90
C ALA A 260 -4.65 -0.09 -10.06
N MET A 261 -3.64 -0.89 -9.74
CA MET A 261 -2.80 -1.59 -10.70
C MET A 261 -3.60 -2.56 -11.59
N LEU A 262 -4.50 -3.37 -11.01
CA LEU A 262 -5.32 -4.32 -11.76
C LEU A 262 -6.34 -3.65 -12.69
N LEU A 263 -6.95 -2.55 -12.23
CA LEU A 263 -7.99 -1.83 -12.95
C LEU A 263 -7.40 -0.80 -13.93
N GLY A 264 -6.13 -0.42 -13.76
CA GLY A 264 -5.48 0.62 -14.57
C GLY A 264 -5.98 2.03 -14.29
N PHE A 265 -6.45 2.29 -13.07
CA PHE A 265 -6.92 3.61 -12.64
C PHE A 265 -5.89 4.28 -11.72
N PRO A 266 -5.64 5.60 -11.84
CA PRO A 266 -4.75 6.31 -10.92
C PRO A 266 -5.23 6.21 -9.48
N LEU A 267 -4.30 5.93 -8.56
CA LEU A 267 -4.50 6.02 -7.12
C LEU A 267 -4.19 7.46 -6.69
N VAL A 268 -5.18 8.17 -6.17
CA VAL A 268 -5.07 9.59 -5.82
C VAL A 268 -5.38 9.82 -4.35
N GLU A 269 -4.73 10.81 -3.76
CA GLU A 269 -5.06 11.37 -2.45
C GLU A 269 -5.82 12.70 -2.62
N SER A 270 -6.38 13.23 -1.54
CA SER A 270 -7.09 14.52 -1.56
C SER A 270 -6.24 15.69 -2.07
N ASP A 271 -4.92 15.65 -1.86
CA ASP A 271 -3.97 16.66 -2.30
C ASP A 271 -3.69 16.65 -3.82
N ASP A 272 -4.00 15.53 -4.47
CA ASP A 272 -3.90 15.36 -5.92
C ASP A 272 -5.14 15.91 -6.63
N LEU A 273 -6.20 16.25 -5.88
CA LEU A 273 -7.48 16.72 -6.42
C LEU A 273 -7.77 18.19 -6.04
N VAL A 274 -8.50 18.86 -6.92
CA VAL A 274 -9.00 20.23 -6.72
C VAL A 274 -10.42 20.38 -7.25
N SER A 275 -11.23 21.16 -6.56
CA SER A 275 -12.55 21.56 -7.05
C SER A 275 -12.45 22.91 -7.74
N SER A 276 -12.98 23.02 -8.96
CA SER A 276 -13.12 24.27 -9.71
C SER A 276 -14.36 24.22 -10.59
N ASP A 277 -15.15 25.30 -10.59
CA ASP A 277 -16.37 25.45 -11.40
C ASP A 277 -17.40 24.33 -11.20
N GLY A 278 -17.50 23.84 -9.95
CA GLY A 278 -18.34 22.71 -9.55
C GLY A 278 -17.93 21.37 -10.17
N ARG A 279 -16.70 21.24 -10.68
CA ARG A 279 -16.10 19.99 -11.17
C ARG A 279 -14.89 19.63 -10.32
N ILE A 280 -14.60 18.34 -10.25
CA ILE A 280 -13.36 17.83 -9.65
C ILE A 280 -12.32 17.60 -10.74
N TRP A 281 -11.09 18.03 -10.46
CA TRP A 281 -9.96 17.93 -11.35
C TRP A 281 -8.80 17.25 -10.62
N MET A 282 -8.11 16.34 -11.32
CA MET A 282 -6.82 15.81 -10.92
C MET A 282 -5.73 16.80 -11.34
N ARG A 283 -4.89 17.19 -10.39
CA ARG A 283 -3.70 17.99 -10.64
C ARG A 283 -2.62 17.10 -11.21
N THR A 284 -1.97 17.54 -12.28
CA THR A 284 -0.81 16.89 -12.89
C THR A 284 0.33 17.89 -13.00
N THR A 285 1.55 17.41 -13.23
CA THR A 285 2.68 18.30 -13.52
C THR A 285 2.55 19.03 -14.86
N SER A 286 1.63 18.62 -15.73
CA SER A 286 1.35 19.23 -17.04
C SER A 286 0.03 20.00 -17.12
N GLY A 287 -0.73 20.11 -16.02
CA GLY A 287 -2.01 20.82 -16.00
C GLY A 287 -3.06 20.17 -15.10
N GLN A 288 -4.33 20.43 -15.38
CA GLN A 288 -5.45 19.82 -14.68
C GLN A 288 -6.26 18.96 -15.64
N VAL A 289 -6.65 17.78 -15.18
CA VAL A 289 -7.41 16.79 -15.94
C VAL A 289 -8.73 16.55 -15.21
N PRO A 290 -9.90 16.64 -15.87
CA PRO A 290 -11.18 16.48 -15.17
C PRO A 290 -11.35 15.03 -14.70
N VAL A 291 -12.09 14.84 -13.61
CA VAL A 291 -12.40 13.52 -13.05
C VAL A 291 -13.91 13.31 -13.14
N ASP A 292 -14.31 12.22 -13.78
CA ASP A 292 -15.72 11.90 -14.04
C ASP A 292 -16.26 10.90 -13.01
N VAL A 293 -15.42 9.97 -12.54
CA VAL A 293 -15.79 8.95 -11.55
C VAL A 293 -14.70 8.77 -10.49
N ILE A 294 -15.10 8.77 -9.21
CA ILE A 294 -14.23 8.45 -8.08
C ILE A 294 -14.67 7.15 -7.44
N ILE A 295 -13.81 6.14 -7.43
CA ILE A 295 -13.96 4.97 -6.57
C ILE A 295 -13.38 5.34 -5.20
N ARG A 296 -14.22 5.59 -4.20
CA ARG A 296 -13.73 6.03 -2.88
C ARG A 296 -13.31 4.85 -2.01
N ARG A 297 -12.17 5.01 -1.34
CA ARG A 297 -11.68 4.14 -0.25
C ARG A 297 -11.63 4.88 1.09
N VAL A 298 -12.28 6.04 1.15
CA VAL A 298 -12.43 6.92 2.31
C VAL A 298 -13.89 6.86 2.76
N ASP A 299 -14.14 6.82 4.07
CA ASP A 299 -15.49 6.82 4.64
C ASP A 299 -16.25 8.13 4.34
N ALA A 300 -17.59 8.07 4.29
CA ALA A 300 -18.39 9.09 3.62
C ALA A 300 -18.35 10.44 4.34
N ASP A 301 -18.30 10.43 5.67
CA ASP A 301 -18.21 11.61 6.51
C ASP A 301 -16.83 12.29 6.47
N TRP A 302 -15.80 11.62 5.95
CA TRP A 302 -14.47 12.18 5.72
C TRP A 302 -14.29 12.74 4.31
N CYS A 303 -15.27 12.58 3.42
CA CYS A 303 -15.13 12.83 1.99
C CYS A 303 -15.20 14.31 1.59
N ASP A 304 -15.92 15.15 2.32
CA ASP A 304 -16.09 16.59 1.99
C ASP A 304 -16.13 17.44 3.28
N GLN A 305 -15.13 18.29 3.45
CA GLN A 305 -14.97 19.13 4.64
C GLN A 305 -16.03 20.22 4.76
N LEU A 306 -16.66 20.64 3.65
CA LEU A 306 -17.67 21.70 3.66
C LEU A 306 -19.03 21.18 4.12
N GLU A 307 -19.31 19.90 3.87
CA GLU A 307 -20.62 19.29 4.12
C GLU A 307 -20.63 18.39 5.37
N PHE A 308 -19.49 17.78 5.71
CA PHE A 308 -19.35 16.78 6.78
C PHE A 308 -18.33 17.21 7.84
N ARG A 309 -17.19 16.51 7.95
CA ARG A 309 -16.15 16.74 8.95
C ARG A 309 -15.18 17.83 8.51
N SER A 310 -15.31 19.02 9.12
CA SER A 310 -14.46 20.19 8.86
C SER A 310 -12.96 19.96 9.11
N GLU A 311 -12.62 18.99 9.96
CA GLU A 311 -11.25 18.58 10.31
C GLU A 311 -10.66 17.51 9.40
N SER A 312 -11.46 16.95 8.48
CA SER A 312 -10.99 15.91 7.56
C SER A 312 -9.86 16.42 6.67
N ARG A 313 -8.85 15.57 6.49
CA ARG A 313 -7.77 15.74 5.49
C ARG A 313 -7.83 14.70 4.38
N LEU A 314 -8.74 13.74 4.47
CA LEU A 314 -8.84 12.60 3.55
C LEU A 314 -9.74 12.93 2.34
N GLY A 315 -10.66 13.88 2.51
CA GLY A 315 -11.64 14.29 1.51
C GLY A 315 -11.26 15.54 0.73
N LEU A 316 -12.15 15.94 -0.17
CA LEU A 316 -12.01 17.11 -1.02
C LEU A 316 -13.24 18.02 -0.90
N PRO A 317 -13.06 19.33 -0.60
CA PRO A 317 -14.15 20.29 -0.60
C PRO A 317 -14.89 20.38 -1.94
N GLY A 318 -16.22 20.34 -1.92
CA GLY A 318 -17.07 20.49 -3.11
C GLY A 318 -17.29 19.19 -3.89
N MET A 319 -16.86 18.05 -3.35
CA MET A 319 -17.11 16.74 -3.94
C MET A 319 -18.60 16.38 -3.90
N VAL A 320 -19.31 16.75 -2.82
CA VAL A 320 -20.76 16.57 -2.71
C VAL A 320 -21.50 17.45 -3.72
N GLU A 321 -21.08 18.71 -3.91
CA GLU A 321 -21.67 19.63 -4.89
C GLU A 321 -21.48 19.09 -6.33
N ALA A 322 -20.28 18.64 -6.67
CA ALA A 322 -19.98 18.06 -7.98
C ALA A 322 -20.84 16.83 -8.27
N ALA A 323 -21.05 15.98 -7.26
CA ALA A 323 -21.93 14.81 -7.39
C ALA A 323 -23.40 15.21 -7.53
N ARG A 324 -23.88 16.13 -6.68
CA ARG A 324 -25.26 16.63 -6.71
C ARG A 324 -25.62 17.31 -8.03
N THR A 325 -24.66 17.98 -8.66
CA THR A 325 -24.86 18.64 -9.96
C THR A 325 -24.68 17.70 -11.17
N GLY A 326 -24.47 16.40 -10.93
CA GLY A 326 -24.30 15.40 -11.97
C GLY A 326 -23.02 15.56 -12.78
N LYS A 327 -21.98 16.17 -12.20
CA LYS A 327 -20.66 16.36 -12.84
C LYS A 327 -19.63 15.32 -12.39
N LEU A 328 -19.95 14.56 -11.35
CA LEU A 328 -19.09 13.53 -10.76
C LEU A 328 -19.94 12.36 -10.28
N SER A 329 -19.47 11.14 -10.51
CA SER A 329 -20.03 9.93 -9.89
C SER A 329 -19.11 9.42 -8.78
N ILE A 330 -19.68 9.09 -7.62
CA ILE A 330 -18.93 8.57 -6.45
C ILE A 330 -19.33 7.12 -6.21
N VAL A 331 -18.36 6.21 -6.27
CA VAL A 331 -18.54 4.76 -6.18
C VAL A 331 -17.87 4.22 -4.90
N ASN A 332 -18.57 3.59 -3.95
CA ASN A 332 -20.03 3.58 -3.80
C ASN A 332 -20.55 4.95 -3.32
N PRO A 333 -21.86 5.24 -3.48
CA PRO A 333 -22.46 6.50 -3.05
C PRO A 333 -22.16 6.84 -1.58
N LEU A 334 -22.23 8.13 -1.25
CA LEU A 334 -21.97 8.61 0.11
C LEU A 334 -22.96 8.02 1.12
N SER A 335 -24.22 7.78 0.72
CA SER A 335 -25.27 7.18 1.54
C SER A 335 -25.12 5.66 1.75
N ALA A 336 -24.21 4.98 1.03
CA ALA A 336 -24.08 3.52 1.09
C ALA A 336 -23.67 2.97 2.47
N GLY A 337 -23.02 3.80 3.31
CA GLY A 337 -22.64 3.39 4.67
C GLY A 337 -23.84 3.08 5.58
N LEU A 338 -25.03 3.61 5.26
CA LEU A 338 -26.26 3.31 5.99
C LEU A 338 -26.67 1.83 5.89
N LEU A 339 -26.33 1.16 4.79
CA LEU A 339 -26.69 -0.25 4.58
C LEU A 339 -25.95 -1.21 5.52
N GLU A 340 -24.86 -0.77 6.15
CA GLU A 340 -24.12 -1.56 7.15
C GLU A 340 -24.74 -1.47 8.57
N ASN A 341 -25.85 -0.77 8.71
CA ASN A 341 -26.55 -0.58 9.98
C ASN A 341 -27.22 -1.89 10.43
N PRO A 342 -26.80 -2.50 11.57
CA PRO A 342 -27.38 -3.75 12.04
C PRO A 342 -28.86 -3.63 12.44
N ALA A 343 -29.38 -2.41 12.66
CA ALA A 343 -30.79 -2.18 12.92
C ALA A 343 -31.69 -2.47 11.70
N LEU A 344 -31.15 -2.57 10.49
CA LEU A 344 -31.89 -2.96 9.29
C LEU A 344 -32.21 -4.45 9.25
N VAL A 345 -31.33 -5.28 9.82
CA VAL A 345 -31.37 -6.75 9.70
C VAL A 345 -32.73 -7.37 10.05
N PRO A 346 -33.41 -6.98 11.15
CA PRO A 346 -34.72 -7.56 11.51
C PRO A 346 -35.81 -7.33 10.45
N TYR A 347 -35.66 -6.29 9.62
CA TYR A 347 -36.66 -5.87 8.64
C TYR A 347 -36.38 -6.41 7.23
N LEU A 348 -35.14 -6.84 6.93
CA LEU A 348 -34.74 -7.30 5.60
C LEU A 348 -35.63 -8.41 5.01
N PRO A 349 -36.07 -9.44 5.75
CA PRO A 349 -36.94 -10.48 5.18
C PRO A 349 -38.31 -9.93 4.72
N GLN A 350 -38.88 -8.97 5.46
CA GLN A 350 -40.12 -8.32 5.07
C GLN A 350 -39.92 -7.41 3.86
N ILE A 351 -38.81 -6.67 3.83
CA ILE A 351 -38.46 -5.80 2.71
C ILE A 351 -38.24 -6.64 1.44
N CYS A 352 -37.54 -7.78 1.53
CA CYS A 352 -37.31 -8.69 0.41
C CYS A 352 -38.62 -9.11 -0.27
N ARG A 353 -39.58 -9.60 0.51
CA ARG A 353 -40.91 -9.98 -0.01
C ARG A 353 -41.68 -8.83 -0.63
N ARG A 354 -41.52 -7.62 -0.08
CA ARG A 354 -42.25 -6.43 -0.52
C ARG A 354 -41.66 -5.79 -1.77
N VAL A 355 -40.33 -5.73 -1.83
CA VAL A 355 -39.58 -4.99 -2.85
C VAL A 355 -39.18 -5.89 -4.01
N LEU A 356 -38.69 -7.09 -3.72
CA LEU A 356 -38.27 -8.07 -4.73
C LEU A 356 -39.37 -9.09 -5.06
N GLY A 357 -40.37 -9.26 -4.18
CA GLY A 357 -41.41 -10.27 -4.36
C GLY A 357 -40.95 -11.70 -4.03
N GLU A 358 -39.82 -11.84 -3.33
CA GLU A 358 -39.14 -13.10 -3.07
C GLU A 358 -38.93 -13.32 -1.56
N ASP A 359 -38.82 -14.58 -1.15
CA ASP A 359 -38.30 -14.92 0.18
C ASP A 359 -36.76 -14.80 0.18
N MET A 360 -36.20 -14.43 1.33
CA MET A 360 -34.76 -14.23 1.48
C MET A 360 -34.00 -15.56 1.38
N LEU A 361 -33.02 -15.63 0.50
CA LEU A 361 -32.19 -16.83 0.28
C LEU A 361 -31.02 -16.95 1.25
N LEU A 362 -30.45 -15.81 1.66
CA LEU A 362 -29.34 -15.73 2.61
C LEU A 362 -29.75 -14.93 3.83
N GLU A 363 -30.21 -15.64 4.86
CA GLU A 363 -30.63 -15.05 6.13
C GLU A 363 -29.44 -14.68 7.01
N SER A 364 -29.61 -13.66 7.85
CA SER A 364 -28.70 -13.34 8.96
C SER A 364 -29.12 -14.08 10.23
N PRO A 365 -28.25 -14.20 11.26
CA PRO A 365 -28.67 -14.65 12.57
C PRO A 365 -29.83 -13.80 13.11
N ASN A 366 -30.68 -14.39 13.95
CA ASN A 366 -31.79 -13.65 14.55
C ASN A 366 -31.25 -12.40 15.22
N THR A 367 -31.81 -11.26 14.84
CA THR A 367 -31.33 -9.94 15.25
C THR A 367 -32.50 -9.17 15.82
N TRP A 368 -32.24 -8.47 16.92
CA TRP A 368 -33.19 -7.58 17.59
C TRP A 368 -32.60 -6.19 17.65
N TRP A 369 -33.40 -5.19 17.30
CA TRP A 369 -33.05 -3.78 17.48
C TRP A 369 -33.80 -3.22 18.68
N ALA A 370 -33.06 -2.69 19.66
CA ALA A 370 -33.61 -2.26 20.94
C ALA A 370 -34.55 -1.03 20.83
N GLY A 371 -34.58 -0.32 19.70
CA GLY A 371 -35.57 0.74 19.48
C GLY A 371 -37.02 0.24 19.39
N GLU A 372 -37.22 -1.04 19.10
CA GLU A 372 -38.53 -1.70 19.15
C GLU A 372 -38.82 -2.22 20.58
N PRO A 373 -39.92 -1.82 21.25
CA PRO A 373 -40.16 -2.18 22.66
C PRO A 373 -40.16 -3.69 22.95
N THR A 374 -40.68 -4.49 22.03
CA THR A 374 -40.70 -5.96 22.18
C THR A 374 -39.30 -6.55 22.10
N HIS A 375 -38.47 -6.03 21.19
CA HIS A 375 -37.06 -6.38 21.05
C HIS A 375 -36.24 -5.93 22.27
N LEU A 376 -36.44 -4.71 22.77
CA LEU A 376 -35.78 -4.21 23.98
C LEU A 376 -36.00 -5.15 25.17
N SER A 377 -37.26 -5.54 25.40
CA SER A 377 -37.61 -6.48 26.46
C SER A 377 -36.89 -7.82 26.29
N HIS A 378 -36.80 -8.33 25.06
CA HIS A 378 -36.08 -9.57 24.76
C HIS A 378 -34.57 -9.45 25.07
N ILE A 379 -33.95 -8.36 24.61
CA ILE A 379 -32.51 -8.09 24.80
C ILE A 379 -32.16 -7.99 26.28
N LEU A 380 -32.91 -7.21 27.06
CA LEU A 380 -32.64 -7.03 28.49
C LEU A 380 -32.84 -8.33 29.28
N THR A 381 -33.82 -9.16 28.88
CA THR A 381 -34.10 -10.45 29.55
C THR A 381 -33.02 -11.50 29.26
N HIS A 382 -32.53 -11.56 28.02
CA HIS A 382 -31.60 -12.60 27.55
C HIS A 382 -30.17 -12.11 27.36
N LEU A 383 -29.81 -10.97 27.95
CA LEU A 383 -28.54 -10.28 27.72
C LEU A 383 -27.33 -11.21 27.86
N ALA A 384 -27.36 -12.17 28.79
CA ALA A 384 -26.27 -13.12 29.05
C ALA A 384 -26.00 -14.11 27.89
N GLY A 385 -26.97 -14.35 27.01
CA GLY A 385 -26.86 -15.30 25.89
C GLY A 385 -26.69 -14.65 24.52
N LEU A 386 -26.63 -13.32 24.44
CA LEU A 386 -26.66 -12.57 23.18
C LEU A 386 -25.31 -11.92 22.86
N VAL A 387 -25.11 -11.62 21.58
CA VAL A 387 -24.05 -10.74 21.08
C VAL A 387 -24.62 -9.34 20.91
N ILE A 388 -24.15 -8.38 21.69
CA ILE A 388 -24.65 -6.99 21.73
C ILE A 388 -23.72 -6.08 20.93
N ARG A 389 -24.29 -5.23 20.09
CA ARG A 389 -23.55 -4.28 19.23
C ARG A 389 -24.24 -2.90 19.21
N PRO A 390 -23.50 -1.79 19.32
CA PRO A 390 -24.06 -0.50 18.96
C PRO A 390 -24.29 -0.45 17.44
N ILE A 391 -25.27 0.36 17.01
CA ILE A 391 -25.54 0.56 15.57
C ILE A 391 -24.42 1.35 14.90
N ASP A 392 -23.82 2.33 15.62
CA ASP A 392 -22.69 3.12 15.12
C ASP A 392 -21.36 2.40 15.40
N ARG A 393 -20.54 2.24 14.35
CA ARG A 393 -19.16 1.78 14.49
C ARG A 393 -18.25 2.91 14.94
N VAL A 394 -18.14 3.11 16.25
CA VAL A 394 -17.20 4.09 16.83
C VAL A 394 -15.75 3.55 16.83
N THR A 395 -15.54 2.23 16.93
CA THR A 395 -14.22 1.58 16.83
C THR A 395 -14.31 0.22 16.15
N ALA A 396 -13.17 -0.36 15.75
CA ALA A 396 -13.08 -1.64 15.06
C ALA A 396 -13.62 -2.85 15.86
N ASP A 397 -13.80 -2.74 17.18
CA ASP A 397 -14.31 -3.84 18.01
C ASP A 397 -15.29 -3.35 19.09
N ASN A 398 -16.52 -3.04 18.66
CA ASN A 398 -17.64 -2.71 19.55
C ASN A 398 -18.55 -3.92 19.84
N THR A 399 -18.08 -5.16 19.60
CA THR A 399 -18.88 -6.37 19.86
C THR A 399 -18.77 -6.78 21.32
N ILE A 400 -19.90 -6.82 22.02
CA ILE A 400 -19.97 -7.23 23.42
C ILE A 400 -20.66 -8.59 23.49
N ARG A 401 -20.00 -9.57 24.09
CA ARG A 401 -20.58 -10.90 24.33
C ARG A 401 -21.18 -10.94 25.72
N GLY A 402 -22.48 -11.18 25.82
CA GLY A 402 -23.19 -11.19 27.10
C GLY A 402 -22.64 -12.17 28.12
N TRP A 403 -22.16 -13.32 27.65
CA TRP A 403 -21.63 -14.40 28.48
C TRP A 403 -20.24 -14.09 29.05
N ASP A 404 -19.45 -13.23 28.40
CA ASP A 404 -18.13 -12.80 28.89
C ASP A 404 -18.25 -11.77 30.04
N LEU A 405 -19.41 -11.15 30.21
CA LEU A 405 -19.65 -10.15 31.26
C LEU A 405 -20.04 -10.79 32.59
N GLY A 406 -19.47 -10.30 33.70
CA GLY A 406 -19.99 -10.57 35.04
C GLY A 406 -21.33 -9.86 35.33
N PRO A 407 -22.07 -10.25 36.38
CA PRO A 407 -23.41 -9.72 36.68
C PRO A 407 -23.48 -8.19 36.74
N GLU A 408 -22.56 -7.54 37.46
CA GLU A 408 -22.52 -6.08 37.60
C GLU A 408 -22.31 -5.36 36.26
N ASN A 409 -21.40 -5.89 35.42
CA ASN A 409 -21.15 -5.33 34.09
C ASN A 409 -22.36 -5.52 33.15
N ARG A 410 -23.10 -6.62 33.30
CA ARG A 410 -24.35 -6.84 32.55
C ARG A 410 -25.43 -5.86 32.97
N GLU A 411 -25.61 -5.61 34.27
CA GLU A 411 -26.58 -4.61 34.76
C GLU A 411 -26.25 -3.21 34.26
N ARG A 412 -24.97 -2.83 34.27
CA ARG A 412 -24.52 -1.54 33.73
C ARG A 412 -24.78 -1.43 32.22
N LEU A 413 -24.55 -2.50 31.46
CA LEU A 413 -24.86 -2.54 30.04
C LEU A 413 -26.37 -2.46 29.79
N ALA A 414 -27.17 -3.20 30.55
CA ALA A 414 -28.64 -3.16 30.49
C ALA A 414 -29.18 -1.74 30.75
N ALA A 415 -28.66 -1.06 31.77
CA ALA A 415 -29.02 0.34 32.05
C ALA A 415 -28.66 1.27 30.89
N LYS A 416 -27.48 1.09 30.28
CA LYS A 416 -27.05 1.88 29.11
C LYS A 416 -27.93 1.61 27.87
N ILE A 417 -28.34 0.36 27.66
CA ILE A 417 -29.26 0.00 26.57
C ILE A 417 -30.64 0.61 26.82
N ALA A 418 -31.14 0.58 28.06
CA ALA A 418 -32.45 1.12 28.40
C ALA A 418 -32.50 2.67 28.30
N ASP A 419 -31.36 3.35 28.49
CA ASP A 419 -31.23 4.80 28.37
C ASP A 419 -31.27 5.28 26.91
N GLU A 420 -30.53 4.60 26.01
CA GLU A 420 -30.48 4.94 24.58
C GLU A 420 -30.84 3.74 23.67
N PRO A 421 -32.07 3.17 23.76
CA PRO A 421 -32.42 1.91 23.12
C PRO A 421 -32.25 1.89 21.60
N TRP A 422 -32.49 3.02 20.93
CA TRP A 422 -32.33 3.13 19.47
C TRP A 422 -30.90 2.87 19.00
N ARG A 423 -29.89 2.97 19.87
CA ARG A 423 -28.47 2.80 19.51
C ARG A 423 -27.97 1.36 19.57
N TRP A 424 -28.80 0.41 20.00
CA TRP A 424 -28.35 -0.94 20.31
C TRP A 424 -29.06 -2.02 19.51
N THR A 425 -28.30 -3.05 19.16
CA THR A 425 -28.78 -4.29 18.57
C THR A 425 -28.23 -5.47 19.35
N ALA A 426 -28.94 -6.59 19.30
CA ALA A 426 -28.44 -7.86 19.78
C ALA A 426 -28.72 -8.96 18.77
N GLN A 427 -27.86 -9.96 18.74
CA GLN A 427 -27.95 -11.09 17.81
C GLN A 427 -27.76 -12.41 18.54
N ASP A 428 -28.38 -13.46 18.02
CA ASP A 428 -28.04 -14.83 18.42
C ASP A 428 -26.55 -15.11 18.14
N PRO A 429 -25.88 -15.90 19.00
CA PRO A 429 -24.53 -16.35 18.73
C PRO A 429 -24.50 -17.18 17.46
N LEU A 430 -23.57 -16.86 16.56
CA LEU A 430 -23.33 -17.63 15.36
C LEU A 430 -22.14 -18.56 15.59
N THR A 431 -22.40 -19.87 15.73
CA THR A 431 -21.36 -20.90 15.65
C THR A 431 -20.85 -20.93 14.21
N MET A 432 -19.56 -20.66 14.01
CA MET A 432 -18.95 -20.63 12.68
C MET A 432 -18.33 -21.98 12.36
N SER A 433 -18.35 -22.38 11.08
CA SER A 433 -17.57 -23.52 10.62
C SER A 433 -16.07 -23.30 10.77
N THR A 434 -15.33 -24.40 10.82
CA THR A 434 -13.87 -24.40 10.93
C THR A 434 -13.20 -24.82 9.63
N ALA A 435 -11.96 -24.34 9.43
CA ALA A 435 -11.07 -24.82 8.38
C ALA A 435 -9.65 -25.06 8.94
N PRO A 436 -8.87 -25.99 8.35
CA PRO A 436 -7.55 -26.36 8.84
C PRO A 436 -6.55 -25.24 8.59
N VAL A 437 -5.78 -24.84 9.60
CA VAL A 437 -4.66 -23.90 9.47
C VAL A 437 -3.37 -24.63 9.83
N VAL A 438 -2.31 -24.44 9.04
CA VAL A 438 -1.00 -25.02 9.31
C VAL A 438 -0.30 -24.23 10.41
N THR A 439 0.04 -24.90 11.50
CA THR A 439 0.79 -24.36 12.64
C THR A 439 2.13 -25.08 12.81
N ASP A 440 2.94 -24.62 13.75
CA ASP A 440 4.22 -25.26 14.09
C ASP A 440 4.01 -26.65 14.74
N ASP A 441 2.84 -26.90 15.35
CA ASP A 441 2.53 -28.15 16.05
C ASP A 441 1.66 -29.11 15.24
N GLY A 442 1.04 -28.66 14.14
CA GLY A 442 0.13 -29.49 13.35
C GLY A 442 -0.86 -28.70 12.50
N LEU A 443 -2.05 -29.27 12.31
CA LEU A 443 -3.19 -28.58 11.73
C LEU A 443 -4.17 -28.21 12.85
N ASP A 444 -4.59 -26.95 12.90
CA ASP A 444 -5.57 -26.46 13.87
C ASP A 444 -6.89 -26.06 13.19
N PRO A 445 -8.06 -26.44 13.75
CA PRO A 445 -9.34 -25.98 13.25
C PRO A 445 -9.61 -24.54 13.71
N ARG A 446 -9.74 -23.60 12.76
CA ARG A 446 -10.00 -22.17 13.04
C ARG A 446 -11.32 -21.72 12.44
N ASN A 447 -12.05 -20.87 13.18
CA ASN A 447 -13.35 -20.35 12.75
C ASN A 447 -13.18 -19.54 11.47
N LEU A 448 -14.07 -19.75 10.51
CA LEU A 448 -13.98 -19.20 9.17
C LEU A 448 -15.10 -18.19 8.90
N VAL A 449 -14.74 -17.06 8.31
CA VAL A 449 -15.65 -16.13 7.63
C VAL A 449 -15.22 -15.97 6.18
N LEU A 450 -16.15 -16.13 5.26
CA LEU A 450 -15.95 -15.92 3.83
C LEU A 450 -16.47 -14.54 3.44
N ARG A 451 -15.58 -13.62 3.04
CA ARG A 451 -15.99 -12.38 2.38
C ARG A 451 -16.14 -12.61 0.89
N THR A 452 -17.35 -12.36 0.38
CA THR A 452 -17.68 -12.40 -1.05
C THR A 452 -17.82 -10.99 -1.60
N PHE A 453 -17.54 -10.82 -2.89
CA PHE A 453 -17.58 -9.52 -3.57
C PHE A 453 -18.52 -9.61 -4.76
N ALA A 454 -19.36 -8.60 -4.91
CA ALA A 454 -20.22 -8.44 -6.07
C ALA A 454 -20.00 -7.05 -6.70
N VAL A 455 -20.34 -6.96 -7.98
CA VAL A 455 -20.30 -5.70 -8.73
C VAL A 455 -21.54 -5.59 -9.60
N ALA A 456 -22.14 -4.39 -9.65
CA ALA A 456 -23.27 -4.10 -10.51
C ALA A 456 -22.91 -4.36 -11.98
N ASP A 457 -23.84 -4.97 -12.71
CA ASP A 457 -23.65 -5.35 -14.10
C ASP A 457 -24.97 -5.24 -14.88
N ASP A 458 -25.16 -4.13 -15.58
CA ASP A 458 -26.39 -3.81 -16.32
C ASP A 458 -27.67 -3.88 -15.45
N GLU A 459 -28.34 -5.03 -15.46
CA GLU A 459 -29.60 -5.34 -14.76
C GLU A 459 -29.41 -6.31 -13.59
N ASP A 460 -28.21 -6.83 -13.39
CA ASP A 460 -27.88 -7.85 -12.40
C ASP A 460 -26.58 -7.50 -11.65
N TYR A 461 -26.11 -8.42 -10.82
CA TYR A 461 -24.79 -8.37 -10.19
C TYR A 461 -23.90 -9.51 -10.68
N LEU A 462 -22.64 -9.22 -10.92
CA LEU A 462 -21.58 -10.21 -11.10
C LEU A 462 -20.92 -10.50 -9.75
N VAL A 463 -20.91 -11.76 -9.32
CA VAL A 463 -20.23 -12.19 -8.08
C VAL A 463 -18.85 -12.76 -8.43
N MET A 464 -17.82 -12.37 -7.68
CA MET A 464 -16.50 -12.96 -7.81
C MET A 464 -16.57 -14.46 -7.45
N PRO A 465 -16.21 -15.41 -8.35
CA PRO A 465 -16.26 -16.85 -8.07
C PRO A 465 -15.12 -17.27 -7.13
N GLY A 466 -15.27 -16.90 -5.85
CA GLY A 466 -14.27 -16.98 -4.80
C GLY A 466 -14.50 -15.89 -3.76
N GLY A 467 -13.42 -15.45 -3.12
CA GLY A 467 -13.50 -14.40 -2.10
C GLY A 467 -12.27 -14.40 -1.21
N LEU A 468 -12.42 -13.79 -0.05
CA LEU A 468 -11.38 -13.75 0.99
C LEU A 468 -11.82 -14.58 2.19
N GLY A 469 -11.15 -15.70 2.43
CA GLY A 469 -11.32 -16.48 3.66
C GLY A 469 -10.55 -15.82 4.80
N ARG A 470 -11.25 -15.51 5.90
CA ARG A 470 -10.68 -14.94 7.13
C ARG A 470 -10.84 -15.93 8.27
N LEU A 471 -9.81 -16.05 9.10
CA LEU A 471 -9.76 -17.05 10.17
C LEU A 471 -9.55 -16.40 11.54
N SER A 472 -9.99 -17.10 12.59
CA SER A 472 -9.70 -16.68 13.96
C SER A 472 -8.20 -16.82 14.30
N VAL A 473 -7.64 -15.81 14.99
CA VAL A 473 -6.23 -15.79 15.44
C VAL A 473 -5.93 -16.92 16.43
N GLU A 474 -6.90 -17.24 17.29
CA GLU A 474 -6.82 -18.29 18.31
C GLU A 474 -7.86 -19.39 18.02
N ARG A 475 -7.56 -20.63 18.45
CA ARG A 475 -8.38 -21.81 18.20
C ARG A 475 -9.81 -21.61 18.74
N ASP A 476 -9.93 -21.08 19.96
CA ASP A 476 -11.22 -20.92 20.66
C ASP A 476 -11.79 -19.50 20.57
N SER A 477 -11.21 -18.62 19.73
CA SER A 477 -11.74 -17.27 19.55
C SER A 477 -12.97 -17.28 18.65
N ALA A 478 -14.10 -16.82 19.19
CA ALA A 478 -15.30 -16.51 18.41
C ALA A 478 -15.15 -15.24 17.54
N ASN A 479 -14.05 -14.48 17.68
CA ASN A 479 -13.79 -13.30 16.86
C ASN A 479 -12.88 -13.66 15.68
N VAL A 480 -13.45 -13.61 14.47
CA VAL A 480 -12.71 -13.52 13.23
C VAL A 480 -12.52 -12.02 12.92
N SER A 481 -11.34 -11.50 13.27
CA SER A 481 -11.01 -10.09 13.09
C SER A 481 -10.33 -9.84 11.74
N SER A 482 -10.54 -8.65 11.19
CA SER A 482 -9.71 -8.14 10.08
C SER A 482 -8.32 -7.69 10.54
N GLY A 483 -8.05 -7.61 11.85
CA GLY A 483 -6.83 -7.05 12.44
C GLY A 483 -5.51 -7.73 12.08
N VAL A 484 -4.41 -7.05 12.41
CA VAL A 484 -3.03 -7.50 12.14
C VAL A 484 -2.78 -8.86 12.78
N GLY A 485 -2.24 -9.80 12.01
CA GLY A 485 -1.92 -11.16 12.45
C GLY A 485 -3.02 -12.21 12.25
N ALA A 486 -4.25 -11.82 11.89
CA ALA A 486 -5.30 -12.79 11.56
C ALA A 486 -5.04 -13.47 10.20
N PRO A 487 -4.98 -14.82 10.15
CA PRO A 487 -4.65 -15.53 8.93
C PRO A 487 -5.78 -15.43 7.90
N SER A 488 -5.39 -15.42 6.63
CA SER A 488 -6.30 -15.48 5.49
C SER A 488 -6.07 -16.75 4.68
N LYS A 489 -7.09 -17.15 3.91
CA LYS A 489 -7.05 -18.27 2.97
C LYS A 489 -7.50 -17.82 1.60
N ASP A 490 -6.92 -18.44 0.59
CA ASP A 490 -7.49 -18.44 -0.76
C ASP A 490 -8.78 -19.27 -0.78
N VAL A 491 -9.73 -18.87 -1.60
CA VAL A 491 -11.04 -19.51 -1.74
C VAL A 491 -11.17 -20.03 -3.16
N TRP A 492 -11.23 -21.34 -3.30
CA TRP A 492 -11.29 -22.07 -4.56
C TRP A 492 -12.71 -22.51 -4.84
N VAL A 493 -13.30 -21.93 -5.87
CA VAL A 493 -14.56 -22.41 -6.44
C VAL A 493 -14.21 -23.33 -7.60
N LEU A 494 -14.61 -24.59 -7.50
CA LEU A 494 -14.41 -25.56 -8.56
C LEU A 494 -15.24 -25.19 -9.80
N ALA A 495 -14.68 -25.38 -10.98
CA ALA A 495 -15.41 -25.22 -12.24
C ALA A 495 -16.37 -26.40 -12.42
N GLY A 496 -17.60 -26.13 -12.89
CA GLY A 496 -18.58 -27.17 -13.21
C GLY A 496 -18.48 -27.68 -14.65
N ASP A 497 -19.05 -28.85 -14.93
CA ASP A 497 -19.09 -29.49 -16.26
C ASP A 497 -20.00 -28.75 -17.28
N LEU A 498 -20.92 -27.93 -16.78
CA LEU A 498 -21.76 -27.05 -17.60
C LEU A 498 -21.05 -25.70 -17.74
N PRO A 499 -21.04 -25.08 -18.94
CA PRO A 499 -20.50 -23.74 -19.09
C PRO A 499 -21.29 -22.80 -18.17
N SER A 500 -20.67 -22.36 -17.07
CA SER A 500 -21.31 -21.42 -16.15
C SER A 500 -21.65 -20.14 -16.91
N VAL A 501 -22.76 -19.51 -16.52
CA VAL A 501 -23.22 -18.23 -17.09
C VAL A 501 -22.17 -17.11 -16.88
N THR A 502 -21.19 -17.33 -16.00
CA THR A 502 -19.96 -16.55 -15.82
C THR A 502 -18.89 -16.90 -16.87
N ARG A 503 -19.28 -16.89 -18.16
CA ARG A 503 -18.31 -16.80 -19.24
C ARG A 503 -17.45 -15.55 -19.00
N GLU A 504 -16.13 -15.65 -19.20
CA GLU A 504 -15.37 -14.48 -19.66
C GLU A 504 -16.24 -13.84 -20.75
N PRO A 505 -16.53 -12.52 -20.72
CA PRO A 505 -17.36 -11.95 -21.76
C PRO A 505 -16.79 -12.42 -23.10
N ASP A 506 -17.62 -13.09 -23.93
CA ASP A 506 -17.20 -13.75 -25.18
C ASP A 506 -16.46 -12.78 -26.14
N SER A 507 -16.48 -11.50 -25.79
CA SER A 507 -15.69 -10.42 -26.33
C SER A 507 -15.16 -9.55 -25.18
N LEU A 508 -13.90 -9.12 -25.27
CA LEU A 508 -13.47 -7.92 -24.55
C LEU A 508 -14.48 -6.80 -24.87
N PRO A 509 -14.81 -5.89 -23.92
CA PRO A 509 -15.69 -4.77 -24.22
C PRO A 509 -15.23 -4.13 -25.53
N GLU A 510 -16.15 -3.93 -26.49
CA GLU A 510 -15.85 -3.16 -27.69
C GLU A 510 -15.28 -1.82 -27.23
N LEU A 511 -13.95 -1.68 -27.33
CA LEU A 511 -13.29 -0.42 -27.07
C LEU A 511 -13.86 0.52 -28.12
N VAL A 512 -14.69 1.49 -27.68
CA VAL A 512 -15.13 2.57 -28.56
C VAL A 512 -13.86 3.12 -29.20
N PRO A 513 -13.72 3.08 -30.54
CA PRO A 513 -12.54 3.59 -31.19
C PRO A 513 -12.42 5.06 -30.80
N SER A 514 -11.45 5.37 -29.95
CA SER A 514 -11.06 6.76 -29.76
C SER A 514 -10.50 7.24 -31.10
N PRO A 515 -10.70 8.52 -31.48
CA PRO A 515 -9.94 9.08 -32.59
C PRO A 515 -8.46 8.77 -32.35
N PRO A 516 -7.65 8.49 -33.40
CA PRO A 516 -6.23 8.23 -33.24
C PRO A 516 -5.64 9.42 -32.50
N VAL A 517 -5.39 9.22 -31.21
CA VAL A 517 -4.60 10.14 -30.42
C VAL A 517 -3.21 9.98 -31.00
N ASP A 518 -2.58 11.09 -31.39
CA ASP A 518 -1.21 11.08 -31.87
C ASP A 518 -0.41 10.18 -30.93
N HIS A 519 0.31 9.17 -31.42
CA HIS A 519 0.99 8.18 -30.55
C HIS A 519 2.02 8.84 -29.58
N ALA A 520 2.27 10.14 -29.75
CA ALA A 520 3.05 11.01 -28.89
C ALA A 520 2.26 11.67 -27.73
N VAL A 521 0.93 11.51 -27.63
CA VAL A 521 0.13 12.09 -26.55
C VAL A 521 0.23 11.23 -25.30
N SER A 522 1.26 11.57 -24.52
CA SER A 522 1.38 11.49 -23.06
C SER A 522 0.46 10.50 -22.35
N LEU A 523 1.07 9.45 -21.78
CA LEU A 523 0.64 8.98 -20.47
C LEU A 523 0.44 10.23 -19.58
N VAL A 524 -0.73 10.32 -18.94
CA VAL A 524 -1.11 11.48 -18.13
C VAL A 524 0.02 11.77 -17.16
N ALA A 525 0.54 13.00 -17.20
CA ALA A 525 1.63 13.38 -16.32
C ALA A 525 1.23 13.11 -14.85
N PRO A 526 2.15 12.65 -14.01
CA PRO A 526 1.82 12.31 -12.63
C PRO A 526 1.32 13.52 -11.85
N ALA A 527 0.59 13.26 -10.76
CA ALA A 527 0.28 14.31 -9.79
C ALA A 527 1.56 14.84 -9.13
N PRO A 528 1.61 16.12 -8.70
CA PRO A 528 2.81 16.70 -8.06
C PRO A 528 3.37 15.87 -6.89
N ARG A 529 2.50 15.25 -6.08
CA ARG A 529 2.91 14.34 -4.99
C ARG A 529 3.62 13.10 -5.53
N VAL A 530 3.01 12.43 -6.51
CA VAL A 530 3.54 11.25 -7.18
C VAL A 530 4.88 11.57 -7.86
N ALA A 531 4.96 12.69 -8.56
CA ALA A 531 6.19 13.18 -9.19
C ALA A 531 7.31 13.43 -8.17
N SER A 532 6.97 14.05 -7.03
CA SER A 532 7.88 14.24 -5.90
C SER A 532 8.37 12.89 -5.36
N ASP A 533 7.48 11.93 -5.14
CA ASP A 533 7.85 10.62 -4.60
C ASP A 533 8.74 9.83 -5.57
N LEU A 534 8.52 9.93 -6.89
CA LEU A 534 9.37 9.32 -7.92
C LEU A 534 10.78 9.94 -7.93
N TYR A 535 10.85 11.27 -7.91
CA TYR A 535 12.11 12.00 -7.85
C TYR A 535 12.90 11.64 -6.59
N TRP A 536 12.25 11.65 -5.44
CA TRP A 536 12.88 11.30 -4.17
C TRP A 536 13.22 9.82 -4.05
N LEU A 537 12.45 8.90 -4.64
CA LEU A 537 12.83 7.49 -4.76
C LEU A 537 14.19 7.35 -5.46
N GLY A 538 14.37 8.01 -6.61
CA GLY A 538 15.64 8.02 -7.34
C GLY A 538 16.79 8.60 -6.53
N ARG A 539 16.55 9.71 -5.80
CA ARG A 539 17.55 10.32 -4.93
C ARG A 539 17.94 9.45 -3.75
N TYR A 540 16.97 8.88 -3.04
CA TYR A 540 17.24 8.05 -1.86
C TYR A 540 17.96 6.75 -2.25
N ALA A 541 17.58 6.15 -3.38
CA ALA A 541 18.26 4.96 -3.90
C ALA A 541 19.73 5.25 -4.24
N GLU A 542 19.99 6.34 -4.98
CA GLU A 542 21.37 6.76 -5.28
C GLU A 542 22.16 7.12 -4.02
N ARG A 543 21.51 7.80 -3.07
CA ARG A 543 22.13 8.21 -1.82
C ARG A 543 22.64 7.01 -1.04
N ALA A 544 21.78 6.00 -0.90
CA ALA A 544 22.11 4.76 -0.23
C ALA A 544 23.21 3.97 -0.95
N GLU A 545 23.14 3.82 -2.29
CA GLU A 545 24.18 3.14 -3.08
C GLU A 545 25.56 3.80 -2.89
N SER A 546 25.64 5.11 -3.07
CA SER A 546 26.91 5.84 -2.96
C SER A 546 27.44 5.91 -1.53
N ALA A 547 26.56 6.03 -0.53
CA ALA A 547 26.95 5.91 0.87
C ALA A 547 27.56 4.52 1.15
N ALA A 548 26.91 3.45 0.67
CA ALA A 548 27.41 2.09 0.84
C ALA A 548 28.78 1.90 0.16
N ARG A 549 28.98 2.44 -1.06
CA ARG A 549 30.27 2.37 -1.76
C ARG A 549 31.40 3.07 -1.02
N VAL A 550 31.17 4.29 -0.52
CA VAL A 550 32.23 5.03 0.19
C VAL A 550 32.53 4.40 1.55
N LEU A 551 31.52 3.88 2.25
CA LEU A 551 31.69 3.17 3.50
C LEU A 551 32.49 1.88 3.31
N ARG A 552 32.25 1.14 2.22
CA ARG A 552 33.00 -0.08 1.89
C ARG A 552 34.49 0.19 1.70
N VAL A 553 34.83 1.24 0.95
CA VAL A 553 36.24 1.65 0.76
C VAL A 553 36.84 2.18 2.08
N ALA A 554 36.05 2.87 2.90
CA ALA A 554 36.52 3.34 4.20
C ALA A 554 36.82 2.21 5.17
N ASP A 555 35.96 1.19 5.21
CA ASP A 555 36.11 -0.01 6.00
C ASP A 555 37.36 -0.83 5.57
N ASP A 556 37.56 -1.02 4.26
CA ASP A 556 38.79 -1.64 3.71
C ASP A 556 40.06 -0.93 4.20
N LEU A 557 40.08 0.42 4.15
CA LEU A 557 41.22 1.20 4.61
C LEU A 557 41.39 1.13 6.13
N VAL A 558 40.31 1.01 6.90
CA VAL A 558 40.34 0.84 8.35
C VAL A 558 40.99 -0.49 8.71
N ASP A 559 40.58 -1.58 8.06
CA ASP A 559 41.14 -2.91 8.28
C ASP A 559 42.64 -2.96 7.96
N ASP A 560 43.07 -2.33 6.87
CA ASP A 560 44.47 -2.34 6.45
C ASP A 560 45.38 -1.39 7.24
N HIS A 561 44.84 -0.29 7.78
CA HIS A 561 45.66 0.86 8.23
C HIS A 561 45.34 1.44 9.62
N ALA A 562 44.24 1.06 10.28
CA ALA A 562 43.92 1.58 11.61
C ALA A 562 45.03 1.27 12.64
N GLY A 563 45.59 0.07 12.60
CA GLY A 563 46.69 -0.37 13.46
C GLY A 563 48.08 0.20 13.11
N ARG A 564 48.18 1.11 12.13
CA ARG A 564 49.45 1.66 11.64
C ARG A 564 49.48 3.21 11.62
N PRO A 565 49.30 3.90 12.77
CA PRO A 565 49.35 5.36 12.83
C PRO A 565 50.64 5.93 12.23
N GLY A 566 50.52 7.02 11.46
CA GLY A 566 51.65 7.70 10.81
C GLY A 566 52.09 7.11 9.46
N SER A 567 51.52 5.99 9.03
CA SER A 567 51.73 5.48 7.66
C SER A 567 50.99 6.33 6.62
N THR A 568 51.42 6.28 5.36
CA THR A 568 50.73 6.93 4.23
C THR A 568 49.29 6.41 4.06
N GLY A 569 49.11 5.10 4.25
CA GLY A 569 47.79 4.46 4.23
C GLY A 569 46.88 4.96 5.34
N HIS A 570 47.40 5.14 6.56
CA HIS A 570 46.63 5.73 7.66
C HIS A 570 46.23 7.18 7.37
N ALA A 571 47.10 7.99 6.75
CA ALA A 571 46.74 9.34 6.34
C ALA A 571 45.61 9.35 5.27
N ALA A 572 45.63 8.39 4.34
CA ALA A 572 44.56 8.20 3.35
C ALA A 572 43.25 7.74 4.00
N MET A 573 43.31 6.79 4.94
CA MET A 573 42.17 6.34 5.77
C MET A 573 41.51 7.54 6.48
N VAL A 574 42.27 8.35 7.20
CA VAL A 574 41.73 9.54 7.90
C VAL A 574 41.10 10.53 6.93
N ALA A 575 41.72 10.76 5.78
CA ALA A 575 41.16 11.65 4.75
C ALA A 575 39.83 11.11 4.21
N LEU A 576 39.71 9.81 3.96
CA LEU A 576 38.48 9.20 3.48
C LEU A 576 37.39 9.20 4.55
N LEU A 577 37.71 8.88 5.81
CA LEU A 577 36.75 8.95 6.93
C LEU A 577 36.16 10.37 7.06
N ARG A 578 36.98 11.42 6.94
CA ARG A 578 36.49 12.81 6.92
C ARG A 578 35.60 13.11 5.71
N ALA A 579 35.91 12.53 4.56
CA ALA A 579 35.07 12.65 3.36
C ALA A 579 33.72 11.93 3.52
N VAL A 580 33.68 10.75 4.16
CA VAL A 580 32.45 10.01 4.48
C VAL A 580 31.43 10.90 5.18
N THR A 581 31.85 11.69 6.17
CA THR A 581 30.96 12.62 6.88
C THR A 581 30.34 13.67 5.97
N SER A 582 31.10 14.18 5.01
CA SER A 582 30.60 15.20 4.08
C SER A 582 29.69 14.60 3.01
N ILE A 583 30.02 13.40 2.52
CA ILE A 583 29.23 12.68 1.51
C ILE A 583 27.89 12.23 2.07
N THR A 584 27.89 11.66 3.28
CA THR A 584 26.68 11.21 3.98
C THR A 584 25.94 12.35 4.69
N ALA A 585 26.52 13.55 4.77
CA ALA A 585 25.98 14.71 5.49
C ALA A 585 25.72 14.46 6.99
N THR A 586 26.54 13.61 7.63
CA THR A 586 26.37 13.15 9.02
C THR A 586 27.24 13.92 10.02
N GLY A 587 27.21 15.26 9.94
CA GLY A 587 27.98 16.14 10.83
C GLY A 587 27.57 15.98 12.31
N PRO A 588 28.51 16.04 13.27
CA PRO A 588 29.94 16.31 13.08
C PRO A 588 30.75 15.11 12.56
N GLY A 589 30.28 13.87 12.66
CA GLY A 589 30.96 12.69 12.07
C GLY A 589 32.48 12.60 12.36
N PHE A 590 33.30 12.17 11.41
CA PHE A 590 34.76 12.14 11.53
C PHE A 590 35.42 13.55 11.49
N VAL A 591 34.65 14.63 11.64
CA VAL A 591 35.13 16.01 11.81
C VAL A 591 34.55 16.63 13.09
N GLY A 592 35.05 17.80 13.49
CA GLY A 592 34.53 18.53 14.66
C GLY A 592 34.79 17.85 16.01
N GLU A 593 33.95 18.14 17.00
CA GLU A 593 34.12 17.68 18.38
C GLU A 593 34.02 16.15 18.49
N GLY A 594 34.94 15.52 19.23
CA GLY A 594 35.00 14.06 19.38
C GLY A 594 35.42 13.30 18.12
N SER A 595 35.94 13.98 17.08
CA SER A 595 36.42 13.29 15.86
C SER A 595 37.68 12.46 16.10
N GLU A 596 38.54 12.88 17.04
CA GLU A 596 39.80 12.16 17.33
C GLU A 596 39.52 10.75 17.85
N ASP A 597 38.56 10.61 18.77
CA ASP A 597 38.15 9.30 19.31
C ASP A 597 37.51 8.42 18.22
N ARG A 598 36.68 9.02 17.36
CA ARG A 598 36.03 8.29 16.25
C ARG A 598 37.02 7.89 15.17
N VAL A 599 38.06 8.68 14.91
CA VAL A 599 39.15 8.29 13.99
C VAL A 599 40.04 7.22 14.62
N ALA A 600 40.23 7.23 15.94
CA ALA A 600 40.98 6.20 16.64
C ALA A 600 40.24 4.85 16.67
N ALA A 601 38.90 4.86 16.74
CA ALA A 601 38.04 3.68 16.67
C ALA A 601 36.87 3.89 15.68
N PRO A 602 37.10 3.74 14.36
CA PRO A 602 36.09 4.09 13.33
C PRO A 602 34.92 3.12 13.21
N LEU A 603 35.14 1.82 13.46
CA LEU A 603 34.18 0.76 13.15
C LEU A 603 32.78 0.97 13.77
N PRO A 604 32.63 1.34 15.06
CA PRO A 604 31.30 1.60 15.63
C PRO A 604 30.53 2.67 14.86
N HIS A 605 31.20 3.76 14.48
CA HIS A 605 30.56 4.85 13.75
C HIS A 605 30.25 4.47 12.30
N LEU A 606 31.12 3.70 11.63
CA LEU A 606 30.82 3.16 10.30
C LEU A 606 29.60 2.24 10.33
N ARG A 607 29.47 1.40 11.38
CA ARG A 607 28.29 0.55 11.58
C ARG A 607 27.01 1.38 11.79
N ASP A 608 27.06 2.44 12.59
CA ASP A 608 25.91 3.35 12.76
C ASP A 608 25.48 3.95 11.41
N LEU A 609 26.44 4.36 10.58
CA LEU A 609 26.17 4.90 9.24
C LEU A 609 25.58 3.86 8.26
N VAL A 610 25.64 2.57 8.58
CA VAL A 610 25.00 1.51 7.80
C VAL A 610 23.64 1.14 8.38
N LEU A 611 23.58 0.92 9.70
CA LEU A 611 22.47 0.23 10.37
C LEU A 611 21.44 1.16 11.02
N ASP A 612 21.79 2.40 11.38
CA ASP A 612 20.87 3.27 12.12
C ASP A 612 19.88 3.99 11.18
N PRO A 613 18.57 3.66 11.22
CA PRO A 613 17.56 4.29 10.38
C PRO A 613 17.14 5.68 10.88
N SER A 614 17.67 6.17 12.01
CA SER A 614 17.40 7.50 12.55
C SER A 614 18.47 8.53 12.17
N THR A 615 19.68 8.09 11.81
CA THR A 615 20.75 8.97 11.34
C THR A 615 20.50 9.40 9.90
N VAL A 616 20.07 10.65 9.70
CA VAL A 616 19.84 11.23 8.37
C VAL A 616 21.09 11.11 7.51
N GLY A 617 20.96 10.45 6.35
CA GLY A 617 22.06 10.26 5.40
C GLY A 617 22.84 8.95 5.58
N SER A 618 22.52 8.15 6.61
CA SER A 618 22.97 6.75 6.70
C SER A 618 22.37 5.91 5.56
N VAL A 619 22.95 4.71 5.35
CA VAL A 619 22.43 3.72 4.39
C VAL A 619 21.04 3.27 4.83
N ALA A 620 20.85 2.85 6.08
CA ALA A 620 19.55 2.44 6.61
C ALA A 620 18.49 3.53 6.49
N TYR A 621 18.80 4.79 6.84
CA TYR A 621 17.88 5.91 6.70
C TYR A 621 17.48 6.11 5.23
N SER A 622 18.45 6.19 4.33
CA SER A 622 18.21 6.44 2.91
C SER A 622 17.42 5.30 2.27
N SER A 623 17.75 4.04 2.58
CA SER A 623 17.00 2.87 2.14
C SER A 623 15.57 2.85 2.68
N ARG A 624 15.37 3.16 3.96
CA ARG A 624 14.01 3.26 4.54
C ARG A 624 13.19 4.34 3.84
N ARG A 625 13.78 5.50 3.52
CA ARG A 625 13.11 6.57 2.78
C ARG A 625 12.80 6.16 1.33
N ALA A 626 13.69 5.42 0.67
CA ALA A 626 13.44 4.85 -0.65
C ALA A 626 12.27 3.86 -0.61
N VAL A 627 12.21 2.97 0.38
CA VAL A 627 11.09 2.03 0.59
C VAL A 627 9.77 2.78 0.80
N ILE A 628 9.74 3.80 1.65
CA ILE A 628 8.53 4.62 1.89
C ILE A 628 8.05 5.30 0.59
N ALA A 629 8.98 5.86 -0.20
CA ALA A 629 8.65 6.43 -1.50
C ALA A 629 8.10 5.37 -2.46
N ALA A 630 8.72 4.19 -2.52
CA ALA A 630 8.26 3.07 -3.32
C ALA A 630 6.85 2.60 -2.92
N GLN A 631 6.55 2.52 -1.62
CA GLN A 631 5.23 2.15 -1.09
C GLN A 631 4.13 3.12 -1.53
N SER A 632 4.45 4.40 -1.65
CA SER A 632 3.53 5.43 -2.13
C SER A 632 3.27 5.39 -3.64
N LEU A 633 4.06 4.60 -4.38
CA LEU A 633 4.06 4.46 -5.84
C LEU A 633 3.77 3.02 -6.28
N ARG A 634 3.22 2.20 -5.39
CA ARG A 634 3.15 0.75 -5.57
C ARG A 634 2.48 0.32 -6.86
N GLU A 635 1.46 1.05 -7.30
CA GLU A 635 0.71 0.84 -8.53
C GLU A 635 1.50 1.14 -9.82
N GLN A 636 2.60 1.90 -9.72
CA GLN A 636 3.48 2.26 -10.84
C GLN A 636 4.71 1.36 -10.94
N LEU A 637 5.07 0.68 -9.86
CA LEU A 637 6.27 -0.16 -9.81
C LEU A 637 5.98 -1.58 -10.27
N SER A 638 6.93 -2.16 -11.01
CA SER A 638 6.84 -3.55 -11.44
C SER A 638 6.97 -4.52 -10.26
N GLY A 639 6.49 -5.75 -10.42
CA GLY A 639 6.69 -6.81 -9.42
C GLY A 639 8.17 -7.09 -9.15
N ASP A 640 9.04 -6.97 -10.15
CA ASP A 640 10.47 -7.19 -10.02
C ASP A 640 11.15 -6.07 -9.21
N THR A 641 10.67 -4.82 -9.39
CA THR A 641 11.10 -3.69 -8.55
C THR A 641 10.77 -3.94 -7.09
N TRP A 642 9.54 -4.39 -6.80
CA TRP A 642 9.09 -4.71 -5.44
C TRP A 642 9.92 -5.80 -4.79
N LEU A 643 10.23 -6.86 -5.54
CA LEU A 643 11.06 -7.96 -5.06
C LEU A 643 12.41 -7.48 -4.50
N VAL A 644 13.06 -6.55 -5.21
CA VAL A 644 14.36 -6.01 -4.81
C VAL A 644 14.22 -5.08 -3.61
N VAL A 645 13.21 -4.21 -3.60
CA VAL A 645 12.94 -3.27 -2.49
C VAL A 645 12.64 -4.02 -1.20
N SER A 646 11.78 -5.04 -1.24
CA SER A 646 11.43 -5.85 -0.06
C SER A 646 12.65 -6.59 0.49
N ARG A 647 13.48 -7.19 -0.37
CA ARG A 647 14.71 -7.87 0.06
C ARG A 647 15.70 -6.91 0.72
N LEU A 648 15.85 -5.71 0.18
CA LEU A 648 16.70 -4.68 0.77
C LEU A 648 16.20 -4.27 2.17
N GLU A 649 14.88 -4.09 2.32
CA GLU A 649 14.27 -3.81 3.62
C GLU A 649 14.53 -4.95 4.61
N ASP A 650 14.34 -6.20 4.19
CA ASP A 650 14.57 -7.39 5.02
C ASP A 650 16.03 -7.53 5.46
N VAL A 651 16.99 -7.32 4.54
CA VAL A 651 18.44 -7.37 4.83
C VAL A 651 18.79 -6.36 5.93
N LEU A 652 18.37 -5.11 5.78
CA LEU A 652 18.69 -4.05 6.75
C LEU A 652 17.93 -4.21 8.07
N ALA A 653 16.70 -4.72 8.05
CA ALA A 653 15.90 -4.92 9.26
C ALA A 653 16.41 -6.05 10.16
N HIS A 654 17.08 -7.06 9.58
CA HIS A 654 17.58 -8.22 10.32
C HIS A 654 19.10 -8.21 10.55
N ALA A 655 19.82 -7.27 9.94
CA ALA A 655 21.25 -7.10 10.16
C ALA A 655 21.58 -6.91 11.65
N GLN A 656 22.57 -7.64 12.13
CA GLN A 656 23.06 -7.58 13.50
C GLN A 656 24.34 -6.73 13.57
N PRO A 657 24.61 -6.08 14.71
CA PRO A 657 25.84 -5.31 14.89
C PRO A 657 27.13 -6.13 14.70
N GLU A 658 27.08 -7.45 14.85
CA GLU A 658 28.26 -8.33 14.74
C GLU A 658 28.49 -8.86 13.33
N ASP A 659 27.56 -8.60 12.40
CA ASP A 659 27.67 -9.07 11.02
C ASP A 659 28.89 -8.43 10.32
N ASP A 660 29.36 -9.11 9.27
CA ASP A 660 30.45 -8.63 8.43
C ASP A 660 29.97 -7.39 7.64
N LEU A 661 30.63 -6.26 7.88
CA LEU A 661 30.21 -4.98 7.30
C LEU A 661 30.41 -4.95 5.78
N GLN A 662 31.44 -5.63 5.26
CA GLN A 662 31.72 -5.71 3.83
C GLN A 662 30.64 -6.51 3.10
N GLU A 663 30.26 -7.66 3.67
CA GLU A 663 29.19 -8.51 3.11
C GLU A 663 27.86 -7.76 3.07
N LEU A 664 27.48 -7.12 4.20
CA LEU A 664 26.25 -6.33 4.28
C LEU A 664 26.24 -5.16 3.27
N LEU A 665 27.34 -4.41 3.17
CA LEU A 665 27.45 -3.32 2.21
C LEU A 665 27.38 -3.82 0.76
N MET A 666 27.93 -5.00 0.48
CA MET A 666 27.83 -5.62 -0.85
C MET A 666 26.38 -5.99 -1.18
N GLU A 667 25.65 -6.62 -0.27
CA GLU A 667 24.24 -6.97 -0.47
C GLU A 667 23.39 -5.73 -0.78
N VAL A 668 23.61 -4.63 -0.04
CA VAL A 668 22.94 -3.35 -0.30
C VAL A 668 23.28 -2.82 -1.71
N ILE A 669 24.56 -2.85 -2.09
CA ILE A 669 25.00 -2.39 -3.42
C ILE A 669 24.39 -3.26 -4.52
N GLU A 670 24.35 -4.59 -4.35
CA GLU A 670 23.75 -5.52 -5.30
C GLU A 670 22.26 -5.27 -5.49
N ALA A 671 21.52 -4.98 -4.41
CA ALA A 671 20.11 -4.63 -4.49
C ALA A 671 19.90 -3.33 -5.32
N TYR A 672 20.67 -2.27 -5.07
CA TYR A 672 20.54 -1.04 -5.85
C TYR A 672 21.00 -1.17 -7.30
N LEU A 673 22.01 -2.00 -7.58
CA LEU A 673 22.40 -2.34 -8.94
C LEU A 673 21.29 -3.10 -9.67
N ALA A 674 20.63 -4.05 -9.01
CA ALA A 674 19.47 -4.75 -9.56
C ALA A 674 18.31 -3.79 -9.83
N LEU A 675 18.01 -2.88 -8.90
CA LEU A 675 16.99 -1.85 -9.09
C LEU A 675 17.29 -0.94 -10.29
N SER A 676 18.55 -0.49 -10.42
CA SER A 676 18.97 0.30 -11.57
C SER A 676 18.89 -0.48 -12.88
N GLY A 677 19.17 -1.78 -12.87
CA GLY A 677 19.05 -2.65 -14.05
C GLY A 677 17.60 -2.80 -14.51
N ILE A 678 16.69 -3.09 -13.58
CA ILE A 678 15.24 -3.17 -13.84
C ILE A 678 14.72 -1.85 -14.42
N ALA A 679 15.12 -0.71 -13.84
CA ALA A 679 14.73 0.60 -14.31
C ALA A 679 15.14 0.86 -15.77
N VAL A 680 16.34 0.40 -16.17
CA VAL A 680 16.86 0.59 -17.53
C VAL A 680 16.15 -0.31 -18.55
N GLU A 681 15.91 -1.58 -18.21
CA GLU A 681 15.44 -2.61 -19.14
C GLU A 681 13.92 -2.73 -19.21
N SER A 682 13.18 -2.35 -18.16
CA SER A 682 11.76 -2.68 -18.02
C SER A 682 10.83 -1.48 -17.78
N THR A 683 11.35 -0.25 -17.74
CA THR A 683 10.54 0.95 -17.52
C THR A 683 10.32 1.71 -18.83
N VAL A 684 9.06 2.06 -19.10
CA VAL A 684 8.68 2.92 -20.23
C VAL A 684 9.27 4.32 -20.04
N ARG A 685 9.76 4.94 -21.11
CA ARG A 685 10.40 6.27 -21.07
C ARG A 685 9.35 7.37 -21.10
N ASP A 686 8.56 7.42 -20.03
CA ASP A 686 7.49 8.39 -19.80
C ASP A 686 7.89 9.41 -18.71
N PRO A 687 7.01 10.37 -18.35
CA PRO A 687 7.30 11.31 -17.28
C PRO A 687 7.61 10.67 -15.92
N ALA A 688 7.05 9.50 -15.60
CA ALA A 688 7.31 8.83 -14.33
C ALA A 688 8.76 8.30 -14.24
N TRP A 689 9.22 7.69 -15.33
CA TRP A 689 10.64 7.35 -15.51
C TRP A 689 11.53 8.59 -15.42
N ALA A 690 11.15 9.67 -16.09
CA ALA A 690 11.93 10.89 -16.17
C ALA A 690 12.19 11.52 -14.80
N PHE A 691 11.17 11.63 -13.94
CA PHE A 691 11.34 12.15 -12.57
C PHE A 691 12.29 11.27 -11.74
N THR A 692 12.14 9.94 -11.81
CA THR A 692 13.01 8.99 -11.09
C THR A 692 14.45 9.11 -11.55
N GLU A 693 14.67 9.18 -12.87
CA GLU A 693 15.99 9.33 -13.46
C GLU A 693 16.62 10.68 -13.09
N ALA A 694 15.88 11.79 -13.21
CA ALA A 694 16.36 13.12 -12.85
C ALA A 694 16.81 13.19 -11.39
N GLY A 695 16.04 12.59 -10.47
CA GLY A 695 16.42 12.47 -9.06
C GLY A 695 17.74 11.73 -8.87
N ARG A 696 17.86 10.54 -9.46
CA ARG A 696 19.08 9.72 -9.38
C ARG A 696 20.31 10.46 -9.93
N ARG A 697 20.18 11.13 -11.08
CA ARG A 697 21.27 11.89 -11.71
C ARG A 697 21.67 13.10 -10.88
N MET A 698 20.71 13.84 -10.34
CA MET A 698 20.97 14.97 -9.43
C MET A 698 21.78 14.52 -8.20
N GLU A 699 21.32 13.47 -7.52
CA GLU A 699 21.99 12.97 -6.31
C GLU A 699 23.42 12.51 -6.63
N ARG A 700 23.60 11.74 -7.71
CA ARG A 700 24.94 11.26 -8.11
C ARG A 700 25.89 12.40 -8.44
N ALA A 701 25.42 13.43 -9.16
CA ALA A 701 26.22 14.61 -9.46
C ALA A 701 26.69 15.31 -8.17
N GLN A 702 25.77 15.54 -7.22
CA GLN A 702 26.07 16.16 -5.94
C GLN A 702 27.07 15.32 -5.12
N GLN A 703 26.93 14.00 -5.10
CA GLN A 703 27.83 13.11 -4.39
C GLN A 703 29.23 13.05 -5.01
N THR A 704 29.35 13.00 -6.34
CA THR A 704 30.65 13.06 -7.02
C THR A 704 31.36 14.40 -6.74
N VAL A 705 30.64 15.52 -6.76
CA VAL A 705 31.20 16.84 -6.41
C VAL A 705 31.71 16.86 -4.96
N ARG A 706 30.92 16.35 -4.00
CA ARG A 706 31.33 16.24 -2.58
C ARG A 706 32.55 15.34 -2.41
N LEU A 707 32.57 14.18 -3.07
CA LEU A 707 33.71 13.27 -3.05
C LEU A 707 34.98 13.98 -3.53
N LEU A 708 34.95 14.63 -4.69
CA LEU A 708 36.10 15.38 -5.23
C LEU A 708 36.55 16.50 -4.31
N ARG A 709 35.61 17.27 -3.74
CA ARG A 709 35.90 18.43 -2.89
C ARG A 709 36.59 18.03 -1.58
N HIS A 710 36.14 16.95 -0.95
CA HIS A 710 36.66 16.53 0.35
C HIS A 710 37.83 15.53 0.25
N THR A 711 38.15 15.05 -0.96
CA THR A 711 39.32 14.20 -1.22
C THR A 711 40.37 14.92 -2.06
N LEU A 712 40.14 15.09 -3.37
CA LEU A 712 41.15 15.48 -4.36
C LEU A 712 41.44 16.99 -4.41
N ALA A 713 40.52 17.83 -3.94
CA ALA A 713 40.72 19.29 -3.87
C ALA A 713 41.57 19.74 -2.67
N VAL A 714 41.95 18.82 -1.78
CA VAL A 714 42.85 19.11 -0.66
C VAL A 714 44.24 18.58 -0.99
N GLU A 715 45.21 19.48 -1.13
CA GLU A 715 46.59 19.11 -1.42
C GLU A 715 47.25 18.36 -0.25
N ARG A 716 47.94 17.27 -0.57
CA ARG A 716 48.67 16.42 0.39
C ARG A 716 49.98 15.94 -0.23
N SER A 717 50.76 15.17 0.52
CA SER A 717 51.99 14.57 -0.02
C SER A 717 51.68 13.59 -1.17
N PRO A 718 52.53 13.51 -2.22
CA PRO A 718 52.21 12.73 -3.42
C PRO A 718 51.84 11.25 -3.18
N LEU A 719 52.45 10.62 -2.17
CA LEU A 719 52.15 9.23 -1.80
C LEU A 719 50.76 9.09 -1.18
N VAL A 720 50.36 10.04 -0.33
CA VAL A 720 49.02 10.06 0.28
C VAL A 720 47.97 10.39 -0.78
N GLU A 721 48.28 11.29 -1.70
CA GLU A 721 47.38 11.62 -2.81
C GLU A 721 47.12 10.44 -3.74
N GLY A 722 48.14 9.64 -4.06
CA GLY A 722 47.97 8.42 -4.86
C GLY A 722 46.95 7.46 -4.22
N ALA A 723 47.10 7.19 -2.92
CA ALA A 723 46.20 6.32 -2.17
C ALA A 723 44.76 6.88 -2.09
N ILE A 724 44.61 8.18 -1.81
CA ILE A 724 43.29 8.84 -1.76
C ILE A 724 42.64 8.86 -3.15
N THR A 725 43.42 9.09 -4.21
CA THR A 725 42.94 9.08 -5.60
C THR A 725 42.39 7.72 -5.96
N GLU A 726 43.12 6.67 -5.63
CA GLU A 726 42.69 5.30 -5.86
C GLU A 726 41.42 4.96 -5.06
N ALA A 727 41.36 5.32 -3.78
CA ALA A 727 40.17 5.13 -2.94
C ALA A 727 38.94 5.89 -3.47
N ALA A 728 39.09 7.15 -3.87
CA ALA A 728 38.01 7.94 -4.47
C ALA A 728 37.52 7.32 -5.79
N LEU A 729 38.43 6.82 -6.63
CA LEU A 729 38.09 6.14 -7.88
C LEU A 729 37.44 4.77 -7.66
N MET A 730 37.78 4.06 -6.58
CA MET A 730 37.08 2.83 -6.17
C MET A 730 35.64 3.14 -5.73
N ALA A 731 35.44 4.14 -4.86
CA ALA A 731 34.10 4.57 -4.44
C ALA A 731 33.23 5.03 -5.62
N ALA A 732 33.85 5.67 -6.63
CA ALA A 732 33.19 6.13 -7.84
C ALA A 732 33.21 5.11 -9.01
N GLU A 733 33.56 3.83 -8.77
CA GLU A 733 33.60 2.76 -9.79
C GLU A 733 34.33 3.14 -11.11
N SER A 734 35.39 3.94 -10.99
CA SER A 734 36.13 4.49 -12.13
C SER A 734 37.61 4.06 -12.16
N VAL A 735 38.05 3.24 -11.18
CA VAL A 735 39.46 2.84 -11.01
C VAL A 735 40.01 2.05 -12.20
N ILE A 736 39.21 1.18 -12.83
CA ILE A 736 39.65 0.39 -14.00
C ILE A 736 39.88 1.30 -15.21
N THR A 737 38.93 2.20 -15.49
CA THR A 737 39.02 3.18 -16.58
C THR A 737 40.22 4.09 -16.39
N TYR A 738 40.43 4.59 -15.17
CA TYR A 738 41.60 5.37 -14.80
C TYR A 738 42.91 4.60 -15.05
N ARG A 739 43.05 3.37 -14.54
CA ARG A 739 44.26 2.55 -14.72
C ARG A 739 44.56 2.29 -16.20
N ARG A 740 43.52 2.04 -17.02
CA ARG A 740 43.67 1.88 -18.48
C ARG A 740 44.14 3.15 -19.17
N ARG A 741 43.58 4.32 -18.81
CA ARG A 741 43.99 5.64 -19.33
C ARG A 741 45.45 5.94 -19.01
N LEU A 742 45.84 5.74 -17.75
CA LEU A 742 47.21 5.95 -17.30
C LEU A 742 48.19 5.02 -18.04
N ALA A 743 47.86 3.72 -18.15
CA ALA A 743 48.70 2.74 -18.86
C ALA A 743 48.83 3.04 -20.37
N ALA A 744 47.80 3.63 -20.98
CA ALA A 744 47.82 4.04 -22.38
C ALA A 744 48.51 5.39 -22.62
N GLY A 745 48.93 6.10 -21.57
CA GLY A 745 49.42 7.48 -21.68
C GLY A 745 48.35 8.47 -22.14
N LEU A 746 47.07 8.13 -21.96
CA LEU A 746 45.91 8.95 -22.31
C LEU A 746 45.46 9.73 -21.08
N GLY A 747 46.00 10.92 -20.88
CA GLY A 747 45.59 11.82 -19.80
C GLY A 747 46.71 12.71 -19.28
N PRO A 748 46.38 13.60 -18.33
CA PRO A 748 47.36 14.45 -17.68
C PRO A 748 48.47 13.68 -16.95
N LEU A 749 49.63 14.33 -16.75
CA LEU A 749 50.80 13.72 -16.11
C LEU A 749 50.59 13.43 -14.60
N SER A 750 49.60 14.08 -13.97
CA SER A 750 49.26 13.88 -12.56
C SER A 750 48.11 12.87 -12.38
N ALA A 751 48.26 11.98 -11.38
CA ALA A 751 47.23 11.02 -10.98
C ALA A 751 45.93 11.72 -10.56
N VAL A 752 46.04 12.80 -9.77
CA VAL A 752 44.91 13.57 -9.27
C VAL A 752 44.19 14.27 -10.42
N GLU A 753 44.94 14.94 -11.31
CA GLU A 753 44.37 15.65 -12.46
C GLU A 753 43.65 14.69 -13.41
N SER A 754 44.22 13.51 -13.65
CA SER A 754 43.56 12.44 -14.42
C SER A 754 42.26 11.96 -13.78
N ALA A 755 42.23 11.79 -12.45
CA ALA A 755 41.03 11.37 -11.74
C ALA A 755 39.94 12.46 -11.72
N VAL A 756 40.32 13.73 -11.49
CA VAL A 756 39.39 14.87 -11.55
C VAL A 756 38.82 15.03 -12.95
N SER A 757 39.65 14.98 -13.99
CA SER A 757 39.17 15.04 -15.38
C SER A 757 38.18 13.91 -15.69
N LEU A 758 38.44 12.68 -15.21
CA LEU A 758 37.58 11.53 -15.41
C LEU A 758 36.23 11.62 -14.66
N LEU A 759 36.20 12.22 -13.47
CA LEU A 759 35.01 12.30 -12.61
C LEU A 759 34.25 13.62 -12.74
N LEU A 760 34.87 14.67 -13.28
CA LEU A 760 34.22 15.98 -13.45
C LEU A 760 33.75 16.17 -14.89
N GLY A 761 34.67 16.20 -15.85
CA GLY A 761 34.41 16.67 -17.23
C GLY A 761 34.13 15.58 -18.28
N ASP A 762 34.29 14.31 -17.95
CA ASP A 762 34.23 13.24 -18.95
C ASP A 762 32.81 12.90 -19.41
N ALA A 763 32.43 13.28 -20.63
CA ALA A 763 31.07 13.07 -21.16
C ALA A 763 30.68 11.61 -21.43
N ILE A 764 31.61 10.64 -21.37
CA ILE A 764 31.32 9.22 -21.62
C ILE A 764 31.41 8.35 -20.36
N ASN A 765 31.96 8.87 -19.26
CA ASN A 765 32.02 8.17 -17.98
C ASN A 765 30.67 8.28 -17.24
N PRO A 766 29.95 7.18 -16.96
CA PRO A 766 28.66 7.20 -16.27
C PRO A 766 28.70 7.67 -14.81
N ARG A 767 29.89 7.99 -14.29
CA ARG A 767 30.14 8.49 -12.94
C ARG A 767 30.58 9.95 -12.93
N SER A 768 30.83 10.56 -14.09
CA SER A 768 31.21 11.97 -14.16
C SER A 768 30.03 12.90 -13.92
N VAL A 769 30.33 14.13 -13.47
CA VAL A 769 29.34 15.20 -13.28
C VAL A 769 28.71 15.61 -14.61
N VAL A 770 29.52 15.85 -15.65
CA VAL A 770 29.00 16.20 -17.01
C VAL A 770 28.02 15.13 -17.50
N PHE A 771 28.38 13.84 -17.42
CA PHE A 771 27.48 12.77 -17.86
C PHE A 771 26.16 12.78 -17.09
N GLN A 772 26.21 12.99 -15.76
CA GLN A 772 24.98 13.02 -14.96
C GLN A 772 24.07 14.16 -15.38
N LEU A 773 24.62 15.37 -15.54
CA LEU A 773 23.84 16.56 -15.86
C LEU A 773 23.26 16.49 -17.27
N THR A 774 24.02 16.00 -18.26
CA THR A 774 23.48 15.77 -19.60
C THR A 774 22.33 14.77 -19.57
N ARG A 775 22.46 13.64 -18.85
CA ARG A 775 21.38 12.64 -18.75
C ARG A 775 20.18 13.13 -17.95
N MET A 776 20.42 13.97 -16.94
CA MET A 776 19.36 14.61 -16.18
C MET A 776 18.55 15.54 -17.09
N ALA A 777 19.23 16.36 -17.89
CA ALA A 777 18.58 17.28 -18.82
C ALA A 777 17.78 16.51 -19.88
N GLU A 778 18.36 15.45 -20.48
CA GLU A 778 17.64 14.55 -21.40
C GLU A 778 16.38 13.92 -20.77
N ALA A 779 16.43 13.57 -19.48
CA ALA A 779 15.26 13.05 -18.76
C ALA A 779 14.20 14.15 -18.55
N LEU A 780 14.61 15.35 -18.13
CA LEU A 780 13.71 16.49 -17.94
C LEU A 780 13.03 16.90 -19.24
N ASP A 781 13.72 16.81 -20.38
CA ASP A 781 13.16 17.08 -21.72
C ASP A 781 11.95 16.16 -22.04
N VAL A 782 11.86 14.97 -21.44
CA VAL A 782 10.70 14.05 -21.61
C VAL A 782 9.46 14.56 -20.86
N ILE A 783 9.62 15.32 -19.78
CA ILE A 783 8.52 15.85 -18.98
C ILE A 783 7.86 17.02 -19.70
N GLY A 784 8.66 17.85 -20.37
CA GLY A 784 8.24 18.98 -21.19
C GLY A 784 9.39 19.96 -21.45
N GLU A 785 9.23 20.87 -22.42
CA GLU A 785 10.16 21.97 -22.66
C GLU A 785 10.01 23.02 -21.54
N ASP A 786 10.92 23.01 -20.56
CA ASP A 786 10.88 23.88 -19.39
C ASP A 786 12.28 24.46 -19.07
N ASP A 787 12.30 25.65 -18.45
CA ASP A 787 13.53 26.39 -18.06
C ASP A 787 14.49 25.53 -17.21
N VAL A 788 13.95 24.57 -16.45
CA VAL A 788 14.72 23.67 -15.58
C VAL A 788 15.62 22.71 -16.37
N ALA A 789 15.15 22.20 -17.52
CA ALA A 789 15.98 21.37 -18.39
C ALA A 789 17.10 22.18 -19.03
N SER A 790 16.80 23.43 -19.42
CA SER A 790 17.78 24.37 -19.98
C SER A 790 18.88 24.73 -18.98
N GLU A 791 18.55 24.96 -17.71
CA GLU A 791 19.55 25.20 -16.67
C GLU A 791 20.43 23.96 -16.44
N ALA A 792 19.85 22.74 -16.46
CA ALA A 792 20.63 21.51 -16.35
C ALA A 792 21.63 21.34 -17.51
N HIS A 793 21.21 21.64 -18.75
CA HIS A 793 22.10 21.69 -19.92
C HIS A 793 23.20 22.75 -19.74
N ALA A 794 22.86 23.96 -19.29
CA ALA A 794 23.82 25.04 -19.07
C ALA A 794 24.89 24.69 -18.02
N ILE A 795 24.50 24.09 -16.88
CA ILE A 795 25.47 23.61 -15.88
C ILE A 795 26.38 22.54 -16.50
N ALA A 796 25.83 21.61 -17.30
CA ALA A 796 26.64 20.57 -17.95
C ALA A 796 27.69 21.17 -18.90
N GLU A 797 27.30 22.15 -19.72
CA GLU A 797 28.19 22.86 -20.64
C GLU A 797 29.28 23.65 -19.89
N ASP A 798 28.91 24.37 -18.83
CA ASP A 798 29.86 25.10 -17.99
C ASP A 798 30.92 24.17 -17.39
N VAL A 799 30.50 23.02 -16.84
CA VAL A 799 31.43 22.03 -16.26
C VAL A 799 32.32 21.41 -17.33
N ALA A 800 31.79 21.15 -18.53
CA ALA A 800 32.55 20.61 -19.65
C ALA A 800 33.60 21.61 -20.18
N GLY A 801 33.34 22.92 -20.04
CA GLY A 801 34.25 24.00 -20.43
C GLY A 801 35.33 24.35 -19.41
N LEU A 802 35.38 23.70 -18.24
CA LEU A 802 36.37 24.00 -17.21
C LEU A 802 37.80 23.61 -17.63
N GLU A 803 38.74 24.54 -17.51
CA GLU A 803 40.14 24.32 -17.82
C GLU A 803 40.88 23.65 -16.65
N MET A 804 41.19 22.35 -16.79
CA MET A 804 41.83 21.55 -15.72
C MET A 804 43.14 22.17 -15.21
N ARG A 805 43.93 22.77 -16.10
CA ARG A 805 45.21 23.40 -15.75
C ARG A 805 45.03 24.55 -14.77
N GLU A 806 43.95 25.31 -14.89
CA GLU A 806 43.62 26.42 -13.98
C GLU A 806 43.10 25.89 -12.64
N LEU A 807 42.26 24.85 -12.68
CA LEU A 807 41.73 24.22 -11.47
C LEU A 807 42.82 23.58 -10.60
N MET A 808 43.86 23.01 -11.22
CA MET A 808 44.98 22.38 -10.51
C MET A 808 46.06 23.38 -10.05
N ALA A 809 45.94 24.67 -10.35
CA ALA A 809 46.89 25.69 -9.91
C ALA A 809 46.69 26.08 -8.42
N GLU A 810 47.66 26.82 -7.85
CA GLU A 810 47.58 27.52 -6.55
C GLU A 810 46.92 26.71 -5.42
N ASP A 811 47.64 25.69 -4.91
CA ASP A 811 47.21 24.78 -3.85
C ASP A 811 45.81 24.15 -4.06
N ARG A 812 45.36 24.06 -5.34
CA ARG A 812 44.02 23.61 -5.77
C ARG A 812 42.86 24.42 -5.20
N ALA A 813 43.11 25.66 -4.78
CA ALA A 813 42.07 26.56 -4.31
C ALA A 813 41.00 26.81 -5.38
N GLY A 814 41.41 26.91 -6.66
CA GLY A 814 40.51 27.03 -7.81
C GLY A 814 39.55 25.85 -7.94
N LEU A 815 40.06 24.61 -7.83
CA LEU A 815 39.22 23.40 -7.82
C LEU A 815 38.24 23.39 -6.64
N TYR A 816 38.71 23.68 -5.43
CA TYR A 816 37.86 23.68 -4.25
C TYR A 816 36.70 24.68 -4.38
N ASN A 817 36.99 25.92 -4.79
CA ASN A 817 35.99 26.97 -4.98
C ASN A 817 35.00 26.63 -6.09
N THR A 818 35.47 26.04 -7.20
CA THR A 818 34.61 25.61 -8.29
C THR A 818 33.65 24.51 -7.84
N LEU A 819 34.12 23.51 -7.10
CA LEU A 819 33.27 22.44 -6.57
C LEU A 819 32.26 22.94 -5.52
N ASP A 820 32.63 23.94 -4.71
CA ASP A 820 31.72 24.59 -3.76
C ASP A 820 30.61 25.39 -4.48
N GLN A 821 30.98 26.15 -5.53
CA GLN A 821 30.02 26.84 -6.39
C GLN A 821 29.09 25.87 -7.10
N LEU A 822 29.62 24.77 -7.64
CA LEU A 822 28.80 23.71 -8.25
C LEU A 822 27.86 23.06 -7.23
N THR A 823 28.31 22.83 -6.00
CA THR A 823 27.43 22.34 -4.92
C THR A 823 26.24 23.27 -4.71
N THR A 824 26.48 24.59 -4.72
CA THR A 824 25.44 25.62 -4.58
C THR A 824 24.50 25.62 -5.78
N ARG A 825 25.02 25.61 -7.01
CA ARG A 825 24.22 25.57 -8.25
C ARG A 825 23.35 24.33 -8.34
N LEU A 826 23.89 23.15 -8.04
CA LEU A 826 23.12 21.90 -8.02
C LEU A 826 22.04 21.88 -6.93
N SER A 827 22.30 22.55 -5.80
CA SER A 827 21.28 22.71 -4.76
C SER A 827 20.16 23.64 -5.23
N GLN A 828 20.49 24.73 -5.92
CA GLN A 828 19.50 25.63 -6.52
C GLN A 828 18.68 24.93 -7.61
N ALA A 829 19.32 24.24 -8.55
CA ALA A 829 18.62 23.48 -9.60
C ALA A 829 17.67 22.42 -9.02
N HIS A 830 18.05 21.79 -7.90
CA HIS A 830 17.15 20.90 -7.17
C HIS A 830 15.91 21.65 -6.62
N LEU A 831 16.11 22.81 -5.98
CA LEU A 831 15.00 23.63 -5.47
C LEU A 831 14.08 24.10 -6.60
N ASP A 832 14.65 24.47 -7.74
CA ASP A 832 13.90 24.90 -8.92
C ASP A 832 13.01 23.76 -9.47
N ILE A 833 13.51 22.50 -9.46
CA ILE A 833 12.69 21.31 -9.77
C ILE A 833 11.53 21.18 -8.76
N GLU A 834 11.80 21.33 -7.47
CA GLU A 834 10.76 21.21 -6.43
C GLU A 834 9.69 22.30 -6.56
N GLU A 835 10.11 23.55 -6.76
CA GLU A 835 9.21 24.70 -6.93
C GLU A 835 8.42 24.62 -8.24
N ARG A 836 9.00 24.05 -9.31
CA ARG A 836 8.32 23.92 -10.60
C ARG A 836 7.28 22.81 -10.61
N TYR A 837 7.64 21.61 -10.14
CA TYR A 837 6.85 20.39 -10.37
C TYR A 837 6.17 19.84 -9.12
N PHE A 838 6.71 20.09 -7.92
CA PHE A 838 6.27 19.41 -6.69
C PHE A 838 5.43 20.30 -5.78
N VAL A 839 4.86 21.39 -6.32
CA VAL A 839 4.00 22.30 -5.57
C VAL A 839 2.77 21.55 -5.04
N ARG A 840 2.81 21.21 -3.75
CA ARG A 840 1.70 20.60 -3.04
C ARG A 840 0.62 21.64 -2.77
N LYS A 841 -0.60 21.17 -2.54
CA LYS A 841 -1.67 22.03 -2.04
C LYS A 841 -1.21 22.58 -0.68
N GLY A 842 -1.41 23.88 -0.44
CA GLY A 842 -1.13 24.45 0.88
C GLY A 842 -1.90 23.70 1.97
N THR A 843 -1.36 23.67 3.19
CA THR A 843 -1.98 22.95 4.31
C THR A 843 -3.46 23.35 4.43
N GLN A 844 -4.34 22.36 4.28
CA GLN A 844 -5.77 22.58 4.42
C GLN A 844 -6.05 23.07 5.85
N ARG A 845 -6.71 24.23 5.96
CA ARG A 845 -7.15 24.77 7.24
C ARG A 845 -8.55 24.24 7.53
N SER A 846 -8.79 23.82 8.76
CA SER A 846 -10.14 23.49 9.21
C SER A 846 -11.04 24.70 9.03
N VAL A 847 -12.24 24.49 8.49
CA VAL A 847 -13.26 25.53 8.49
C VAL A 847 -13.69 25.73 9.94
N GLU A 848 -13.23 26.82 10.56
CA GLU A 848 -13.72 27.22 11.88
C GLU A 848 -15.15 27.74 11.71
N THR A 849 -16.12 26.86 11.97
CA THR A 849 -17.51 27.28 12.13
C THR A 849 -17.64 28.01 13.46
N THR A 850 -17.51 29.34 13.44
CA THR A 850 -17.89 30.16 14.59
C THR A 850 -19.37 29.93 14.88
N GLN A 851 -19.68 29.21 15.96
CA GLN A 851 -21.03 29.21 16.51
C GLN A 851 -21.36 30.65 16.88
N TRP A 852 -22.40 31.20 16.26
CA TRP A 852 -23.05 32.43 16.71
C TRP A 852 -23.60 32.16 18.11
N THR A 853 -22.79 32.43 19.13
CA THR A 853 -23.23 32.47 20.52
C THR A 853 -23.67 33.90 20.80
N ASP A 854 -24.98 34.11 20.77
CA ASP A 854 -25.72 35.22 21.38
C ASP A 854 -24.96 36.54 21.61
N GLY A 855 -24.76 37.33 20.54
CA GLY A 855 -24.90 38.79 20.62
C GLY A 855 -23.86 39.61 21.41
N ALA A 856 -22.62 39.17 21.59
CA ALA A 856 -21.57 40.05 22.12
C ALA A 856 -20.89 40.88 20.99
N PRO A 857 -20.83 42.23 21.08
CA PRO A 857 -20.16 43.05 20.08
C PRO A 857 -18.64 43.11 20.32
N TRP A 858 -17.91 42.65 19.29
CA TRP A 858 -16.50 42.86 18.92
C TRP A 858 -15.45 43.05 20.01
#